data_AF-A0A5C5WQN8-F1
#
_entry.id   AF-A0A5C5WQN8-F1
#
_cell.length_a   1.000
_cell.length_b   1.000
_cell.length_c   1.000
_cell.angle_alpha   90.00
_cell.angle_beta   90.00
_cell.angle_gamma   90.00
#
_symmetry.space_group_name_H-M   'P 1'
#
loop_
_entity.id
_entity.type
_entity.pdbx_description
1 polymer ?
#
loop_
_entity_poly.entity_id
_entity_poly.type
_entity_poly.pdbx_seq_one_letter_code
_entity_poly.pdbx_strand_id
1 'polypeptide(L)'
;MTIKTSASYRYALGLLAAVGFSLLLCKVGNVAAADFYVSNAGSDENNGSIDQPFASLIHARDMARKSSATDTIWLRSGRYFLPQGMDLGVEDSNTTWQAFENETPVITGGVKVDGWKPWRDGIYQADVSSLGNLAIKQLLYDGQRQWLARYPNFDSENPYGAGWAYVDGELINKYSDRDEDSKRSFVTKSEDWRSWAHPEDVSVFIFARYNWWNDIMPVATAEQETNRITTTQDASYAIRPGDRYYFQGALEDLDTEGEWHFDSREKRLFFKPPRNTKSSVLVPTTRVIVRINKDAHDIELRGLTLECAEGNAVAMTEAKRCRVVASVVRSVGDYHGSGISIKNGTQCEVVGCDISFTGSHGVQVSGGDIKTLTSPGHRVDNCYIHHAGVFHKQGVGVMLSGVGHQVSHCLIHDMPRFAVMFWGNKHQIEKNHMRHLALETEDVGATYTGGRNWISSRGTTLKHNLIHDVLGYGWDGSKWSSPYFAFGIYLDDNTGGVDVIGNIVARCGRSGLHGHSARDNRIEGNIFADNADQQWEFNGWKAGEGRWAEHYDEMVAGYESVVGLPAWKNMRGMDVHPKDIADEQKWVVSGNVFRSNIIAWKNEDAKAMKITAFSPTRNEVDKNLYWHDGREVTTGHHALGRQKSKNLIANPTLKGNLGALPDQWNWQIQTSTSSAELVDDNGDQVLRIGAGYDSSKARDNYPIIASDSLPLRSGASYRLRATMRSDTEASKANLLVQSYVPAKDGMPAHFWGQFPSEVNVSRQWETKETIIRIPAEGEKGWNERMGEAYRVRIDWGQSQGNLFVRDIELVEMEPMSEWASWQSLGFDQNSIIADPKFADRTNDDYRLPSDSPAFQLGFQAIPVDEIGPYESPDRVTWPIEEAEGAREHPLTP
;
A
#
# COMPACT_ATOMS: atom_id res chain seq x y z
N MET A 1 26.25 62.30 -73.17
CA MET A 1 26.94 61.14 -72.58
C MET A 1 27.28 61.45 -71.14
N THR A 2 26.45 61.18 -70.13
CA THR A 2 24.99 61.31 -69.95
C THR A 2 24.81 61.15 -68.42
N ILE A 3 24.81 62.25 -67.63
CA ILE A 3 23.66 63.11 -67.23
C ILE A 3 23.07 62.59 -65.90
N LYS A 4 22.78 63.34 -64.83
CA LYS A 4 22.81 64.78 -64.43
C LYS A 4 22.36 64.82 -62.93
N THR A 5 22.92 65.68 -62.05
CA THR A 5 22.35 66.96 -61.50
C THR A 5 20.93 66.82 -60.88
N SER A 6 20.40 67.54 -59.88
CA SER A 6 20.75 68.70 -59.02
C SER A 6 19.47 69.15 -58.29
N ALA A 7 19.62 69.81 -57.13
CA ALA A 7 18.97 71.10 -56.78
C ALA A 7 17.45 71.25 -56.52
N SER A 8 17.15 71.72 -55.30
CA SER A 8 16.52 73.03 -54.94
C SER A 8 15.05 73.42 -55.27
N TYR A 9 14.51 74.29 -54.38
CA TYR A 9 13.36 75.24 -54.49
C TYR A 9 11.93 74.68 -54.28
N ARG A 10 11.18 75.07 -53.23
CA ARG A 10 10.44 76.33 -52.88
C ARG A 10 8.99 76.40 -53.44
N TYR A 11 8.14 77.09 -52.67
CA TYR A 11 6.80 77.66 -52.93
C TYR A 11 5.62 76.68 -52.74
N ALA A 12 4.57 76.90 -51.92
CA ALA A 12 3.79 78.06 -51.41
C ALA A 12 2.39 78.11 -52.04
N LEU A 13 1.38 78.34 -51.17
CA LEU A 13 -0.05 78.65 -51.40
C LEU A 13 -0.93 77.52 -52.02
N GLY A 14 -2.17 77.30 -51.56
CA GLY A 14 -2.97 78.04 -50.59
C GLY A 14 -4.42 77.53 -50.47
N LEU A 15 -5.18 78.30 -49.68
CA LEU A 15 -6.65 78.31 -49.42
C LEU A 15 -7.24 77.18 -48.56
N LEU A 16 -7.63 77.45 -47.30
CA LEU A 16 -8.86 78.11 -46.80
C LEU A 16 -10.16 77.34 -47.12
N ALA A 17 -10.73 76.62 -46.14
CA ALA A 17 -11.85 77.09 -45.31
C ALA A 17 -12.58 75.93 -44.58
N ALA A 18 -12.65 76.08 -43.25
CA ALA A 18 -13.73 75.74 -42.29
C ALA A 18 -14.61 74.48 -42.49
N VAL A 19 -14.58 73.58 -41.49
CA VAL A 19 -15.71 73.31 -40.58
C VAL A 19 -15.14 72.86 -39.23
N GLY A 20 -15.50 73.56 -38.14
CA GLY A 20 -15.23 73.11 -36.78
C GLY A 20 -16.30 72.12 -36.31
N PHE A 21 -15.87 71.00 -35.75
CA PHE A 21 -16.68 70.16 -34.89
C PHE A 21 -15.80 69.63 -33.76
N SER A 22 -16.32 69.71 -32.55
CA SER A 22 -15.63 69.51 -31.26
C SER A 22 -14.84 68.20 -31.17
N LEU A 23 -13.56 68.32 -30.82
CA LEU A 23 -12.71 67.20 -30.38
C LEU A 23 -13.19 66.73 -28.99
N LEU A 24 -13.96 65.65 -28.96
CA LEU A 24 -14.09 64.81 -27.78
C LEU A 24 -12.75 64.09 -27.61
N LEU A 25 -11.90 64.56 -26.69
CA LEU A 25 -10.76 63.80 -26.19
C LEU A 25 -11.30 62.62 -25.38
N CYS A 26 -11.53 61.47 -26.04
CA CYS A 26 -11.59 60.20 -25.36
C CYS A 26 -10.19 59.90 -24.81
N LYS A 27 -9.98 60.21 -23.52
CA LYS A 27 -8.95 59.54 -22.74
C LYS A 27 -9.28 58.05 -22.75
N VAL A 28 -8.59 57.28 -23.59
CA VAL A 28 -8.48 55.84 -23.38
C VAL A 28 -7.57 55.68 -22.17
N GLY A 29 -8.18 55.66 -20.98
CA GLY A 29 -7.50 55.16 -19.80
C GLY A 29 -7.29 53.67 -20.01
N ASN A 30 -6.05 53.20 -19.96
CA ASN A 30 -5.80 51.81 -19.58
C ASN A 30 -6.44 51.63 -18.20
N VAL A 31 -7.57 50.93 -18.15
CA VAL A 31 -8.10 50.44 -16.88
C VAL A 31 -7.15 49.34 -16.46
N ALA A 32 -6.17 49.68 -15.62
CA ALA A 32 -5.46 48.68 -14.84
C ALA A 32 -6.50 47.93 -14.01
N ALA A 33 -6.38 46.61 -13.93
CA ALA A 33 -7.26 45.80 -13.11
C ALA A 33 -7.30 46.39 -11.68
N ALA A 34 -8.49 46.60 -11.14
CA ALA A 34 -8.67 47.14 -9.80
C ALA A 34 -8.52 45.99 -8.80
N ASP A 35 -7.32 45.84 -8.26
CA ASP A 35 -7.04 44.92 -7.17
C ASP A 35 -7.86 45.26 -5.93
N PHE A 36 -8.36 44.24 -5.24
CA PHE A 36 -8.96 44.40 -3.91
C PHE A 36 -8.03 43.90 -2.81
N TYR A 37 -8.09 44.57 -1.65
CA TYR A 37 -7.30 44.25 -0.47
C TYR A 37 -8.24 43.94 0.69
N VAL A 38 -7.93 42.87 1.43
CA VAL A 38 -8.68 42.45 2.61
C VAL A 38 -7.74 42.44 3.81
N SER A 39 -8.16 43.04 4.92
CA SER A 39 -7.39 43.13 6.17
C SER A 39 -8.31 43.02 7.37
N ASN A 40 -7.90 42.31 8.43
CA ASN A 40 -8.65 42.30 9.70
C ASN A 40 -8.79 43.71 10.34
N ALA A 41 -7.97 44.68 9.94
CA ALA A 41 -8.07 46.08 10.37
C ALA A 41 -8.90 46.97 9.41
N GLY A 42 -9.41 46.41 8.31
CA GLY A 42 -10.22 47.10 7.32
C GLY A 42 -11.68 47.31 7.73
N SER A 43 -12.51 47.73 6.76
CA SER A 43 -13.96 47.88 6.92
C SER A 43 -14.65 47.49 5.61
N ASP A 44 -15.79 46.80 5.68
CA ASP A 44 -16.61 46.48 4.50
C ASP A 44 -17.37 47.72 3.95
N GLU A 45 -17.22 48.87 4.58
CA GLU A 45 -17.65 50.17 4.04
C GLU A 45 -16.56 50.84 3.19
N ASN A 46 -15.32 50.33 3.22
CA ASN A 46 -14.22 50.86 2.44
C ASN A 46 -14.36 50.54 0.95
N ASN A 47 -13.47 51.09 0.11
CA ASN A 47 -13.49 50.86 -1.34
C ASN A 47 -12.65 49.66 -1.81
N GLY A 48 -11.96 48.96 -0.91
CA GLY A 48 -11.14 47.79 -1.21
C GLY A 48 -9.72 48.11 -1.71
N SER A 49 -9.30 49.38 -1.71
CA SER A 49 -7.91 49.75 -2.04
C SER A 49 -6.92 49.35 -0.94
N ILE A 50 -5.61 49.38 -1.23
CA ILE A 50 -4.58 49.05 -0.25
C ILE A 50 -4.63 49.94 1.01
N ASP A 51 -4.99 51.22 0.86
CA ASP A 51 -5.11 52.18 1.96
C ASP A 51 -6.46 52.07 2.69
N GLN A 52 -7.48 51.55 2.01
CA GLN A 52 -8.83 51.34 2.55
C GLN A 52 -9.31 49.92 2.20
N PRO A 53 -8.74 48.88 2.83
CA PRO A 53 -9.06 47.49 2.53
C PRO A 53 -10.44 47.11 3.08
N PHE A 54 -11.07 46.13 2.45
CA PHE A 54 -12.24 45.44 3.02
C PHE A 54 -11.87 44.69 4.29
N ALA A 55 -12.87 44.38 5.13
CA ALA A 55 -12.67 43.59 6.34
C ALA A 55 -12.88 42.08 6.11
N SER A 56 -13.82 41.70 5.23
CA SER A 56 -14.24 40.31 5.07
C SER A 56 -14.04 39.76 3.66
N LEU A 57 -13.70 38.45 3.60
CA LEU A 57 -13.52 37.73 2.34
C LEU A 57 -14.83 37.59 1.54
N ILE A 58 -15.95 37.39 2.23
CA ILE A 58 -17.27 37.28 1.59
C ILE A 58 -17.65 38.61 0.93
N HIS A 59 -17.41 39.74 1.60
CA HIS A 59 -17.65 41.05 1.00
C HIS A 59 -16.73 41.28 -0.20
N ALA A 60 -15.44 40.97 -0.08
CA ALA A 60 -14.50 41.09 -1.19
C ALA A 60 -14.93 40.27 -2.42
N ARG A 61 -15.42 39.02 -2.22
CA ARG A 61 -16.00 38.19 -3.27
C ARG A 61 -17.20 38.87 -3.92
N ASP A 62 -18.16 39.32 -3.10
CA ASP A 62 -19.40 39.93 -3.59
C ASP A 62 -19.15 41.25 -4.33
N MET A 63 -18.06 41.95 -4.00
CA MET A 63 -17.60 43.13 -4.71
C MET A 63 -16.84 42.78 -6.00
N ALA A 64 -16.02 41.73 -6.00
CA ALA A 64 -15.34 41.23 -7.20
C ALA A 64 -16.35 40.80 -8.27
N ARG A 65 -17.45 40.13 -7.88
CA ARG A 65 -18.55 39.76 -8.80
C ARG A 65 -19.23 40.95 -9.48
N LYS A 66 -19.15 42.15 -8.89
CA LYS A 66 -19.71 43.39 -9.44
C LYS A 66 -18.70 44.17 -10.29
N SER A 67 -17.43 43.77 -10.28
CA SER A 67 -16.32 44.43 -10.96
C SER A 67 -15.83 43.54 -12.11
N SER A 68 -15.99 43.98 -13.36
CA SER A 68 -15.38 43.30 -14.51
C SER A 68 -13.88 43.57 -14.67
N ALA A 69 -13.27 44.26 -13.70
CA ALA A 69 -11.90 44.73 -13.74
C ALA A 69 -11.05 44.20 -12.57
N THR A 70 -11.59 43.37 -11.67
CA THR A 70 -10.84 42.86 -10.53
C THR A 70 -10.36 41.44 -10.81
N ASP A 71 -9.05 41.29 -10.99
CA ASP A 71 -8.44 39.98 -11.26
C ASP A 71 -7.74 39.41 -10.02
N THR A 72 -7.36 40.26 -9.05
CA THR A 72 -6.65 39.84 -7.82
C THR A 72 -7.29 40.39 -6.55
N ILE A 73 -7.44 39.51 -5.55
CA ILE A 73 -7.83 39.83 -4.18
C ILE A 73 -6.67 39.50 -3.24
N TRP A 74 -6.02 40.53 -2.72
CA TRP A 74 -4.88 40.47 -1.80
C TRP A 74 -5.33 40.36 -0.35
N LEU A 75 -4.79 39.37 0.37
CA LEU A 75 -5.10 39.12 1.77
C LEU A 75 -3.91 39.53 2.63
N ARG A 76 -4.13 40.47 3.54
CA ARG A 76 -3.16 40.86 4.56
C ARG A 76 -3.06 39.81 5.66
N SER A 77 -1.97 39.80 6.42
CA SER A 77 -1.76 38.97 7.60
C SER A 77 -2.92 39.12 8.58
N GLY A 78 -3.30 37.98 9.14
CA GLY A 78 -4.41 37.93 10.07
C GLY A 78 -5.18 36.63 9.93
N ARG A 79 -6.21 36.49 10.76
CA ARG A 79 -7.06 35.30 10.81
C ARG A 79 -8.46 35.66 10.32
N TYR A 80 -8.86 35.06 9.22
CA TYR A 80 -10.15 35.27 8.57
C TYR A 80 -11.07 34.09 8.85
N PHE A 81 -12.19 34.34 9.50
CA PHE A 81 -13.16 33.31 9.89
C PHE A 81 -14.20 33.12 8.79
N LEU A 82 -14.32 31.89 8.29
CA LEU A 82 -15.34 31.43 7.34
C LEU A 82 -16.16 30.29 7.97
N PRO A 83 -16.96 30.56 9.02
CA PRO A 83 -17.68 29.51 9.74
C PRO A 83 -18.74 28.78 8.90
N GLN A 84 -19.12 29.33 7.75
CA GLN A 84 -20.05 28.75 6.77
C GLN A 84 -19.33 28.31 5.47
N GLY A 85 -18.02 28.50 5.40
CA GLY A 85 -17.24 28.40 4.16
C GLY A 85 -17.52 29.54 3.17
N MET A 86 -16.86 29.48 2.02
CA MET A 86 -17.02 30.39 0.90
C MET A 86 -17.17 29.58 -0.39
N ASP A 87 -18.23 29.87 -1.14
CA ASP A 87 -18.48 29.27 -2.43
C ASP A 87 -18.04 30.23 -3.54
N LEU A 88 -17.31 29.70 -4.52
CA LEU A 88 -16.83 30.37 -5.72
C LEU A 88 -17.47 29.68 -6.94
N GLY A 89 -18.30 30.43 -7.66
CA GLY A 89 -19.06 29.99 -8.84
C GLY A 89 -18.47 30.52 -10.14
N VAL A 90 -19.23 30.41 -11.23
CA VAL A 90 -18.82 30.91 -12.55
C VAL A 90 -18.56 32.42 -12.50
N GLU A 91 -19.32 33.15 -11.70
CA GLU A 91 -19.17 34.59 -11.46
C GLU A 91 -17.86 35.00 -10.78
N ASP A 92 -17.13 34.04 -10.20
CA ASP A 92 -15.83 34.25 -9.55
C ASP A 92 -14.65 33.80 -10.43
N SER A 93 -14.91 33.42 -11.68
CA SER A 93 -13.88 32.95 -12.61
C SER A 93 -12.89 34.05 -12.99
N ASN A 94 -11.65 33.66 -13.31
CA ASN A 94 -10.53 34.58 -13.61
C ASN A 94 -10.12 35.44 -12.40
N THR A 95 -10.24 34.89 -11.18
CA THR A 95 -9.81 35.58 -9.96
C THR A 95 -8.66 34.86 -9.27
N THR A 96 -7.74 35.65 -8.72
CA THR A 96 -6.63 35.18 -7.87
C THR A 96 -6.86 35.67 -6.45
N TRP A 97 -6.90 34.74 -5.49
CA TRP A 97 -6.97 35.02 -4.06
C TRP A 97 -5.60 34.75 -3.46
N GLN A 98 -4.88 35.80 -3.10
CA GLN A 98 -3.45 35.71 -2.83
C GLN A 98 -3.04 36.44 -1.55
N ALA A 99 -2.11 35.85 -0.81
CA ALA A 99 -1.43 36.53 0.29
C ALA A 99 -0.63 37.76 -0.19
N PHE A 100 -0.71 38.86 0.55
CA PHE A 100 0.00 40.09 0.20
C PHE A 100 1.51 39.96 0.49
N GLU A 101 2.34 39.99 -0.56
CA GLU A 101 3.79 39.87 -0.45
C GLU A 101 4.23 38.63 0.36
N ASN A 102 4.94 38.82 1.48
CA ASN A 102 5.42 37.75 2.35
C ASN A 102 4.52 37.53 3.59
N GLU A 103 3.31 38.09 3.57
CA GLU A 103 2.35 37.95 4.67
C GLU A 103 1.70 36.55 4.67
N THR A 104 1.29 36.06 5.84
CA THR A 104 0.75 34.70 6.00
C THR A 104 -0.70 34.73 6.52
N PRO A 105 -1.70 35.00 5.67
CA PRO A 105 -3.11 35.00 6.06
C PRO A 105 -3.57 33.58 6.42
N VAL A 106 -4.30 33.46 7.53
CA VAL A 106 -4.90 32.20 7.99
C VAL A 106 -6.41 32.26 7.79
N ILE A 107 -6.94 31.38 6.95
CA ILE A 107 -8.38 31.22 6.72
C ILE A 107 -8.86 30.00 7.53
N THR A 108 -9.79 30.24 8.45
CA THR A 108 -10.29 29.21 9.36
C THR A 108 -11.76 28.90 9.09
N GLY A 109 -12.09 27.61 8.94
CA GLY A 109 -13.48 27.13 8.78
C GLY A 109 -14.26 27.02 10.10
N GLY A 110 -13.62 27.34 11.21
CA GLY A 110 -14.18 27.20 12.55
C GLY A 110 -14.54 28.53 13.20
N VAL A 111 -14.96 28.44 14.46
CA VAL A 111 -15.20 29.57 15.35
C VAL A 111 -14.32 29.46 16.58
N LYS A 112 -14.04 30.61 17.21
CA LYS A 112 -13.35 30.67 18.49
C LYS A 112 -14.28 30.28 19.62
N VAL A 113 -13.76 29.49 20.56
CA VAL A 113 -14.44 29.19 21.82
C VAL A 113 -13.85 30.06 22.92
N ASP A 114 -14.66 30.96 23.46
CA ASP A 114 -14.31 31.87 24.54
C ASP A 114 -15.03 31.49 25.85
N GLY A 115 -14.80 32.26 26.92
CA GLY A 115 -15.55 32.09 28.18
C GLY A 115 -15.10 30.91 29.05
N TRP A 116 -13.91 30.36 28.80
CA TRP A 116 -13.34 29.24 29.58
C TRP A 116 -13.19 29.55 31.07
N LYS A 117 -13.80 28.73 31.91
CA LYS A 117 -13.73 28.81 33.39
C LYS A 117 -13.07 27.56 33.98
N PRO A 118 -12.28 27.69 35.06
CA PRO A 118 -11.76 26.52 35.78
C PRO A 118 -12.90 25.59 36.18
N TRP A 119 -12.68 24.28 36.07
CA TRP A 119 -13.60 23.27 36.57
C TRP A 119 -12.97 22.43 37.69
N ARG A 120 -12.14 21.43 37.36
CA ARG A 120 -11.35 20.62 38.32
C ARG A 120 -10.12 20.03 37.64
N ASP A 121 -9.10 19.63 38.41
CA ASP A 121 -7.96 18.81 37.93
C ASP A 121 -7.22 19.34 36.69
N GLY A 122 -7.13 20.67 36.57
CA GLY A 122 -6.53 21.36 35.41
C GLY A 122 -7.44 21.45 34.18
N ILE A 123 -8.64 20.89 34.25
CA ILE A 123 -9.66 20.95 33.20
C ILE A 123 -10.42 22.28 33.30
N TYR A 124 -10.67 22.88 32.15
CA TYR A 124 -11.50 24.05 31.96
C TYR A 124 -12.77 23.68 31.23
N GLN A 125 -13.84 24.44 31.48
CA GLN A 125 -15.10 24.30 30.76
C GLN A 125 -15.53 25.59 30.07
N ALA A 126 -16.21 25.48 28.94
CA ALA A 126 -16.82 26.58 28.23
C ALA A 126 -18.26 26.23 27.80
N ASP A 127 -19.15 27.21 27.88
CA ASP A 127 -20.51 27.10 27.35
C ASP A 127 -20.47 27.33 25.84
N VAL A 128 -21.04 26.40 25.07
CA VAL A 128 -21.11 26.47 23.61
C VAL A 128 -22.56 26.40 23.13
N SER A 129 -23.52 26.77 23.98
CA SER A 129 -24.94 26.79 23.62
C SER A 129 -25.25 27.67 22.42
N SER A 130 -24.45 28.73 22.19
CA SER A 130 -24.54 29.60 21.02
C SER A 130 -24.23 28.91 19.69
N LEU A 131 -23.58 27.74 19.70
CA LEU A 131 -23.31 26.92 18.51
C LEU A 131 -24.47 25.99 18.16
N GLY A 132 -25.55 26.00 18.94
CA GLY A 132 -26.78 25.24 18.67
C GLY A 132 -26.57 23.73 18.74
N ASN A 133 -27.03 23.03 17.70
CA ASN A 133 -27.01 21.56 17.63
C ASN A 133 -25.79 20.99 16.89
N LEU A 134 -24.72 21.77 16.74
CA LEU A 134 -23.49 21.31 16.12
C LEU A 134 -22.90 20.12 16.92
N ALA A 135 -22.60 19.03 16.23
CA ALA A 135 -21.84 17.92 16.80
C ALA A 135 -20.34 18.28 16.74
N ILE A 136 -19.77 18.67 17.88
CA ILE A 136 -18.36 19.06 17.96
C ILE A 136 -17.53 17.78 18.08
N LYS A 137 -16.80 17.43 17.01
CA LYS A 137 -15.97 16.23 16.92
C LYS A 137 -14.47 16.52 16.88
N GLN A 138 -14.10 17.79 16.83
CA GLN A 138 -12.72 18.24 16.69
C GLN A 138 -12.54 19.54 17.48
N LEU A 139 -11.37 19.70 18.10
CA LEU A 139 -10.96 20.91 18.80
C LEU A 139 -9.51 21.18 18.44
N LEU A 140 -9.21 22.43 18.08
CA LEU A 140 -7.86 22.89 17.79
C LEU A 140 -7.42 23.85 18.88
N TYR A 141 -6.17 23.72 19.29
CA TYR A 141 -5.49 24.60 20.24
C TYR A 141 -4.21 25.10 19.61
N ASP A 142 -4.06 26.42 19.44
CA ASP A 142 -2.92 27.02 18.72
C ASP A 142 -2.70 26.41 17.31
N GLY A 143 -3.80 26.08 16.60
CA GLY A 143 -3.76 25.46 15.27
C GLY A 143 -3.50 23.95 15.26
N GLN A 144 -3.21 23.35 16.41
CA GLN A 144 -2.95 21.92 16.56
C GLN A 144 -4.20 21.17 17.01
N ARG A 145 -4.53 20.08 16.31
CA ARG A 145 -5.66 19.20 16.66
C ARG A 145 -5.40 18.54 18.01
N GLN A 146 -6.39 18.59 18.90
CA GLN A 146 -6.34 18.00 20.23
C GLN A 146 -7.10 16.66 20.27
N TRP A 147 -6.72 15.79 21.20
CA TRP A 147 -7.26 14.44 21.31
C TRP A 147 -8.63 14.47 21.98
N LEU A 148 -9.62 13.77 21.42
CA LEU A 148 -10.76 13.39 22.23
C LEU A 148 -10.25 12.57 23.41
N ALA A 149 -10.75 12.86 24.61
CA ALA A 149 -10.44 12.11 25.82
C ALA A 149 -10.56 10.61 25.55
N ARG A 150 -9.50 9.85 25.80
CA ARG A 150 -9.39 8.46 25.34
C ARG A 150 -8.73 7.55 26.36
N TYR A 151 -9.13 6.29 26.33
CA TYR A 151 -8.42 5.23 27.04
C TYR A 151 -8.07 4.06 26.10
N PRO A 152 -6.82 3.56 26.10
CA PRO A 152 -5.67 4.16 26.76
C PRO A 152 -5.27 5.53 26.19
N ASN A 153 -4.55 6.30 27.01
CA ASN A 153 -4.07 7.63 26.64
C ASN A 153 -3.09 7.53 25.46
N PHE A 154 -3.05 8.57 24.63
CA PHE A 154 -2.07 8.68 23.56
C PHE A 154 -0.64 8.80 24.13
N ASP A 155 0.31 8.09 23.55
CA ASP A 155 1.72 8.11 23.94
C ASP A 155 2.54 8.84 22.86
N SER A 156 3.10 10.00 23.19
CA SER A 156 3.89 10.80 22.26
C SER A 156 5.26 10.20 21.93
N GLU A 157 5.81 9.35 22.80
CA GLU A 157 7.12 8.71 22.59
C GLU A 157 7.01 7.48 21.68
N ASN A 158 5.82 6.88 21.59
CA ASN A 158 5.51 5.80 20.65
C ASN A 158 4.11 5.99 20.02
N PRO A 159 3.95 6.99 19.14
CA PRO A 159 2.64 7.48 18.66
C PRO A 159 1.84 6.47 17.82
N TYR A 160 2.48 5.41 17.34
CA TYR A 160 1.85 4.40 16.49
C TYR A 160 1.70 3.04 17.19
N GLY A 161 2.67 2.68 18.04
CA GLY A 161 2.76 1.36 18.68
C GLY A 161 2.20 1.29 20.10
N ALA A 162 2.09 2.41 20.82
CA ALA A 162 1.58 2.47 22.18
C ALA A 162 0.21 3.18 22.28
N GLY A 163 -0.39 3.21 23.47
CA GLY A 163 -1.71 3.79 23.71
C GLY A 163 -2.89 2.93 23.21
N TRP A 164 -2.71 1.61 23.16
CA TRP A 164 -3.71 0.65 22.67
C TRP A 164 -4.12 -0.35 23.76
N ALA A 165 -5.42 -0.65 23.82
CA ALA A 165 -5.93 -1.86 24.46
C ALA A 165 -6.12 -2.95 23.39
N TYR A 166 -6.30 -4.20 23.83
CA TYR A 166 -6.43 -5.35 22.92
C TYR A 166 -7.64 -6.20 23.29
N VAL A 167 -8.38 -6.64 22.28
CA VAL A 167 -9.56 -7.51 22.48
C VAL A 167 -9.11 -8.79 23.17
N ASP A 168 -9.85 -9.19 24.21
CA ASP A 168 -9.53 -10.34 25.04
C ASP A 168 -9.98 -11.67 24.39
N GLY A 169 -9.30 -12.75 24.75
CA GLY A 169 -9.59 -14.11 24.29
C GLY A 169 -8.39 -14.84 23.67
N GLU A 170 -8.63 -16.08 23.23
CA GLU A 170 -7.62 -16.90 22.56
C GLU A 170 -7.37 -16.39 21.14
N LEU A 171 -6.10 -16.22 20.75
CA LEU A 171 -5.74 -15.77 19.41
C LEU A 171 -6.19 -16.78 18.36
N ILE A 172 -6.76 -16.25 17.28
CA ILE A 172 -7.30 -17.04 16.16
C ILE A 172 -6.54 -16.66 14.90
N ASN A 173 -6.25 -17.63 14.03
CA ASN A 173 -5.69 -17.34 12.71
C ASN A 173 -6.61 -16.36 11.96
N LYS A 174 -6.08 -15.19 11.57
CA LYS A 174 -6.87 -14.14 10.91
C LYS A 174 -7.48 -14.56 9.57
N TYR A 175 -6.99 -15.62 8.92
CA TYR A 175 -7.52 -16.10 7.64
C TYR A 175 -8.49 -17.29 7.76
N SER A 176 -8.72 -17.84 8.95
CA SER A 176 -9.78 -18.85 9.14
C SER A 176 -11.10 -18.16 9.45
N ASP A 177 -12.18 -18.52 8.76
CA ASP A 177 -13.54 -18.04 9.06
C ASP A 177 -14.21 -18.87 10.17
N ARG A 178 -15.11 -18.24 10.93
CA ARG A 178 -15.89 -18.87 12.02
C ARG A 178 -17.31 -18.33 12.03
N ASP A 179 -18.28 -19.20 12.28
CA ASP A 179 -19.71 -18.81 12.33
C ASP A 179 -20.01 -17.88 13.53
N GLU A 180 -19.24 -17.99 14.63
CA GLU A 180 -19.38 -17.14 15.81
C GLU A 180 -18.71 -15.75 15.72
N ASP A 181 -18.06 -15.42 14.59
CA ASP A 181 -17.41 -14.11 14.42
C ASP A 181 -18.43 -12.97 14.58
N SER A 182 -18.12 -12.03 15.48
CA SER A 182 -18.92 -10.82 15.65
C SER A 182 -18.24 -9.65 14.95
N LYS A 183 -19.01 -8.86 14.19
CA LYS A 183 -18.56 -7.55 13.71
C LYS A 183 -18.95 -6.40 14.66
N ARG A 184 -19.65 -6.72 15.75
CA ARG A 184 -20.38 -5.72 16.53
C ARG A 184 -20.12 -5.75 18.03
N SER A 185 -19.53 -6.84 18.53
CA SER A 185 -19.27 -6.98 19.95
C SER A 185 -17.93 -7.66 20.20
N PHE A 186 -17.30 -7.28 21.30
CA PHE A 186 -16.05 -7.87 21.75
C PHE A 186 -15.94 -7.81 23.27
N VAL A 187 -15.02 -8.60 23.82
CA VAL A 187 -14.73 -8.64 25.25
C VAL A 187 -13.43 -7.88 25.49
N THR A 188 -13.42 -7.03 26.50
CA THR A 188 -12.24 -6.30 26.96
C THR A 188 -11.53 -7.10 28.05
N LYS A 189 -10.23 -6.86 28.24
CA LYS A 189 -9.54 -7.35 29.44
C LYS A 189 -10.10 -6.63 30.66
N SER A 190 -10.09 -7.30 31.81
CA SER A 190 -10.62 -6.71 33.05
C SER A 190 -9.89 -5.42 33.47
N GLU A 191 -8.59 -5.30 33.21
CA GLU A 191 -7.82 -4.07 33.47
C GLU A 191 -8.20 -2.88 32.55
N ASP A 192 -8.70 -3.18 31.35
CA ASP A 192 -9.09 -2.21 30.34
C ASP A 192 -10.56 -1.79 30.46
N TRP A 193 -11.32 -2.43 31.35
CA TRP A 193 -12.73 -2.10 31.56
C TRP A 193 -12.91 -0.66 32.06
N ARG A 194 -13.95 0.01 31.57
CA ARG A 194 -14.31 1.37 31.95
C ARG A 194 -15.80 1.47 32.26
N SER A 195 -16.13 2.32 33.23
CA SER A 195 -17.51 2.62 33.63
C SER A 195 -17.83 4.06 33.29
N TRP A 196 -18.73 4.24 32.32
CA TRP A 196 -19.18 5.56 31.86
C TRP A 196 -20.61 5.83 32.32
N ALA A 197 -20.90 7.06 32.74
CA ALA A 197 -22.27 7.48 33.02
C ALA A 197 -23.12 7.51 31.74
N HIS A 198 -22.48 7.82 30.60
CA HIS A 198 -23.08 7.95 29.28
C HIS A 198 -22.29 7.16 28.23
N PRO A 199 -22.37 5.81 28.24
CA PRO A 199 -21.66 4.99 27.25
C PRO A 199 -22.01 5.36 25.81
N GLU A 200 -23.20 5.89 25.55
CA GLU A 200 -23.65 6.34 24.22
C GLU A 200 -22.84 7.50 23.62
N ASP A 201 -22.07 8.25 24.43
CA ASP A 201 -21.15 9.30 23.97
C ASP A 201 -19.78 8.75 23.55
N VAL A 202 -19.48 7.50 23.92
CA VAL A 202 -18.20 6.87 23.69
C VAL A 202 -18.19 6.19 22.33
N SER A 203 -17.07 6.27 21.63
CA SER A 203 -16.81 5.49 20.42
C SER A 203 -15.59 4.59 20.61
N VAL A 204 -15.64 3.42 19.99
CA VAL A 204 -14.50 2.51 19.84
C VAL A 204 -13.79 2.85 18.54
N PHE A 205 -12.51 3.17 18.62
CA PHE A 205 -11.62 3.14 17.47
C PHE A 205 -10.93 1.77 17.44
N ILE A 206 -11.06 1.01 16.36
CA ILE A 206 -10.52 -0.36 16.29
C ILE A 206 -9.97 -0.72 14.91
N PHE A 207 -8.88 -1.47 14.87
CA PHE A 207 -8.41 -2.17 13.67
C PHE A 207 -8.89 -3.62 13.69
N ALA A 208 -9.98 -3.92 12.98
CA ALA A 208 -10.60 -5.25 13.01
C ALA A 208 -9.88 -6.28 12.12
N ARG A 209 -9.60 -7.47 12.68
CA ARG A 209 -9.09 -8.74 12.10
C ARG A 209 -7.82 -8.71 11.28
N TYR A 210 -7.74 -7.87 10.25
CA TYR A 210 -6.63 -7.85 9.29
C TYR A 210 -5.69 -6.67 9.47
N ASN A 211 -6.04 -5.68 10.29
CA ASN A 211 -5.28 -4.44 10.45
C ASN A 211 -5.03 -3.69 9.12
N TRP A 212 -5.93 -3.86 8.15
CA TRP A 212 -5.93 -3.11 6.89
C TRP A 212 -6.53 -1.72 7.07
N TRP A 213 -7.61 -1.62 7.84
CA TRP A 213 -8.35 -0.38 8.07
C TRP A 213 -8.78 -0.28 9.53
N ASN A 214 -9.11 0.93 9.95
CA ASN A 214 -9.76 1.17 11.23
C ASN A 214 -11.25 1.44 11.04
N ASP A 215 -12.03 1.22 12.09
CA ASP A 215 -13.41 1.66 12.23
C ASP A 215 -13.51 2.59 13.44
N ILE A 216 -14.41 3.58 13.39
CA ILE A 216 -14.79 4.42 14.54
C ILE A 216 -16.29 4.23 14.76
N MET A 217 -16.66 3.55 15.84
CA MET A 217 -18.03 3.09 16.05
C MET A 217 -18.56 3.50 17.43
N PRO A 218 -19.72 4.16 17.53
CA PRO A 218 -20.33 4.47 18.82
C PRO A 218 -20.66 3.20 19.62
N VAL A 219 -20.51 3.28 20.94
CA VAL A 219 -20.90 2.23 21.88
C VAL A 219 -22.42 2.23 22.03
N ALA A 220 -23.03 1.06 21.88
CA ALA A 220 -24.45 0.82 22.12
C ALA A 220 -24.70 0.31 23.55
N THR A 221 -23.91 -0.67 24.00
CA THR A 221 -23.97 -1.20 25.38
C THR A 221 -22.56 -1.49 25.91
N ALA A 222 -22.41 -1.30 27.23
CA ALA A 222 -21.23 -1.70 28.00
C ALA A 222 -21.70 -2.54 29.20
N GLU A 223 -21.48 -3.85 29.15
CA GLU A 223 -21.93 -4.84 30.15
C GLU A 223 -20.78 -5.29 31.05
N GLN A 224 -20.76 -4.79 32.29
CA GLN A 224 -19.65 -5.01 33.24
C GLN A 224 -19.51 -6.47 33.67
N GLU A 225 -20.61 -7.21 33.83
CA GLU A 225 -20.57 -8.60 34.30
C GLU A 225 -19.82 -9.52 33.32
N THR A 226 -19.76 -9.14 32.05
CA THR A 226 -19.11 -9.92 30.98
C THR A 226 -17.95 -9.17 30.31
N ASN A 227 -17.59 -7.98 30.79
CA ASN A 227 -16.64 -7.06 30.16
C ASN A 227 -16.90 -6.83 28.66
N ARG A 228 -18.17 -6.85 28.25
CA ARG A 228 -18.57 -6.83 26.85
C ARG A 228 -18.94 -5.43 26.40
N ILE A 229 -18.40 -5.04 25.26
CA ILE A 229 -18.79 -3.84 24.52
C ILE A 229 -19.55 -4.28 23.27
N THR A 230 -20.68 -3.63 23.00
CA THR A 230 -21.43 -3.76 21.75
C THR A 230 -21.52 -2.40 21.07
N THR A 231 -21.23 -2.33 19.78
CA THR A 231 -21.28 -1.10 18.97
C THR A 231 -22.61 -0.95 18.24
N THR A 232 -22.93 0.27 17.82
CA THR A 232 -24.19 0.59 17.10
C THR A 232 -24.20 0.10 15.64
N GLN A 233 -23.02 -0.19 15.08
CA GLN A 233 -22.83 -0.59 13.69
C GLN A 233 -21.78 -1.71 13.59
N ASP A 234 -21.83 -2.44 12.47
CA ASP A 234 -20.82 -3.46 12.15
C ASP A 234 -19.49 -2.79 11.80
N ALA A 235 -18.41 -3.35 12.33
CA ALA A 235 -17.06 -3.13 11.86
C ALA A 235 -16.89 -3.67 10.44
N SER A 236 -15.87 -3.17 9.76
CA SER A 236 -15.62 -3.53 8.37
C SER A 236 -15.21 -5.02 8.24
N TYR A 237 -14.58 -5.59 9.26
CA TYR A 237 -14.35 -7.04 9.43
C TYR A 237 -14.79 -7.53 10.81
N ALA A 238 -14.78 -8.86 11.01
CA ALA A 238 -14.99 -9.45 12.33
C ALA A 238 -13.99 -8.88 13.35
N ILE A 239 -14.44 -8.64 14.57
CA ILE A 239 -13.60 -8.22 15.69
C ILE A 239 -13.09 -9.48 16.38
N ARG A 240 -11.78 -9.59 16.59
CA ARG A 240 -11.12 -10.79 17.09
C ARG A 240 -10.17 -10.52 18.24
N PRO A 241 -9.90 -11.52 19.10
CA PRO A 241 -8.87 -11.42 20.12
C PRO A 241 -7.53 -10.99 19.54
N GLY A 242 -6.89 -10.03 20.20
CA GLY A 242 -5.65 -9.39 19.73
C GLY A 242 -5.85 -8.15 18.86
N ASP A 243 -7.06 -7.87 18.35
CA ASP A 243 -7.35 -6.62 17.64
C ASP A 243 -7.12 -5.42 18.57
N ARG A 244 -6.41 -4.42 18.05
CA ARG A 244 -6.04 -3.21 18.80
C ARG A 244 -7.14 -2.17 18.73
N TYR A 245 -7.51 -1.61 19.88
CA TYR A 245 -8.54 -0.59 20.00
C TYR A 245 -8.23 0.44 21.08
N TYR A 246 -8.99 1.53 21.07
CA TYR A 246 -9.12 2.44 22.21
C TYR A 246 -10.54 3.01 22.26
N PHE A 247 -10.98 3.41 23.44
CA PHE A 247 -12.21 4.17 23.65
C PHE A 247 -11.91 5.66 23.53
N GLN A 248 -12.83 6.44 22.99
CA GLN A 248 -12.72 7.90 22.95
C GLN A 248 -14.07 8.58 23.17
N GLY A 249 -14.03 9.77 23.76
CA GLY A 249 -15.17 10.67 23.89
C GLY A 249 -15.78 10.75 25.29
N ALA A 250 -15.34 9.97 26.27
CA ALA A 250 -15.88 10.02 27.64
C ALA A 250 -15.28 11.17 28.47
N LEU A 251 -16.09 11.79 29.34
CA LEU A 251 -15.61 12.80 30.28
C LEU A 251 -14.77 12.18 31.41
N GLU A 252 -15.07 10.92 31.75
CA GLU A 252 -14.37 10.13 32.76
C GLU A 252 -12.94 9.76 32.34
N ASP A 253 -12.68 9.69 31.04
CA ASP A 253 -11.36 9.42 30.46
C ASP A 253 -10.58 10.72 30.15
N LEU A 254 -11.10 11.90 30.51
CA LEU A 254 -10.41 13.18 30.34
C LEU A 254 -9.41 13.38 31.49
N ASP A 255 -8.18 12.90 31.33
CA ASP A 255 -7.19 12.87 32.41
C ASP A 255 -5.80 13.38 32.03
N THR A 256 -5.52 13.57 30.73
CA THR A 256 -4.20 13.95 30.22
C THR A 256 -4.23 15.33 29.53
N GLU A 257 -3.09 16.02 29.52
CA GLU A 257 -2.96 17.29 28.80
C GLU A 257 -3.18 17.11 27.29
N GLY A 258 -3.89 18.05 26.68
CA GLY A 258 -4.28 17.99 25.27
C GLY A 258 -5.56 17.20 25.00
N GLU A 259 -6.22 16.66 26.03
CA GLU A 259 -7.49 15.98 25.88
C GLU A 259 -8.70 16.89 26.08
N TRP A 260 -9.80 16.59 25.40
CA TRP A 260 -11.07 17.31 25.52
C TRP A 260 -12.29 16.40 25.40
N HIS A 261 -13.42 16.89 25.91
CA HIS A 261 -14.73 16.25 25.84
C HIS A 261 -15.82 17.29 25.48
N PHE A 262 -16.85 16.86 24.74
CA PHE A 262 -18.04 17.67 24.47
C PHE A 262 -19.28 17.00 25.05
N ASP A 263 -19.89 17.63 26.05
CA ASP A 263 -21.19 17.23 26.55
C ASP A 263 -22.28 17.87 25.66
N SER A 264 -22.89 17.04 24.83
CA SER A 264 -23.92 17.47 23.88
C SER A 264 -25.27 17.83 24.54
N ARG A 265 -25.53 17.33 25.76
CA ARG A 265 -26.75 17.54 26.54
C ARG A 265 -26.70 18.89 27.25
N GLU A 266 -25.57 19.19 27.89
CA GLU A 266 -25.35 20.47 28.58
C GLU A 266 -24.81 21.57 27.67
N LYS A 267 -24.40 21.22 26.44
CA LYS A 267 -23.73 22.14 25.48
C LYS A 267 -22.47 22.76 26.10
N ARG A 268 -21.64 21.92 26.70
CA ARG A 268 -20.37 22.32 27.33
C ARG A 268 -19.18 21.59 26.71
N LEU A 269 -18.10 22.33 26.48
CA LEU A 269 -16.80 21.75 26.21
C LEU A 269 -15.98 21.68 27.48
N PHE A 270 -15.23 20.60 27.65
CA PHE A 270 -14.24 20.40 28.70
C PHE A 270 -12.88 20.18 28.02
N PHE A 271 -11.84 20.86 28.48
CA PHE A 271 -10.50 20.77 27.88
C PHE A 271 -9.43 20.88 28.95
N LYS A 272 -8.46 19.98 28.93
CA LYS A 272 -7.25 20.03 29.77
C LYS A 272 -6.09 20.54 28.92
N PRO A 273 -5.83 21.86 28.88
CA PRO A 273 -4.86 22.43 27.96
C PRO A 273 -3.42 22.10 28.39
N PRO A 274 -2.49 21.87 27.44
CA PRO A 274 -1.07 21.67 27.76
C PRO A 274 -0.37 22.96 28.24
N ARG A 275 -1.00 24.12 28.04
CA ARG A 275 -0.49 25.44 28.46
C ARG A 275 -1.62 26.36 28.92
N ASN A 276 -1.29 27.34 29.75
CA ASN A 276 -2.28 28.22 30.40
C ASN A 276 -2.95 29.28 29.48
N THR A 277 -2.74 29.26 28.16
CA THR A 277 -3.25 30.28 27.22
C THR A 277 -4.47 29.80 26.45
N LYS A 278 -5.69 30.01 26.97
CA LYS A 278 -6.95 29.48 26.39
C LYS A 278 -7.52 30.30 25.23
N SER A 279 -6.86 31.39 24.84
CA SER A 279 -7.35 32.35 23.84
C SER A 279 -7.32 31.85 22.39
N SER A 280 -6.93 30.60 22.15
CA SER A 280 -6.68 30.04 20.83
C SER A 280 -7.45 28.75 20.52
N VAL A 281 -8.49 28.45 21.32
CA VAL A 281 -9.32 27.27 21.09
C VAL A 281 -10.31 27.52 19.94
N LEU A 282 -10.27 26.67 18.93
CA LEU A 282 -11.15 26.69 17.76
C LEU A 282 -11.92 25.38 17.63
N VAL A 283 -13.15 25.46 17.14
CA VAL A 283 -13.94 24.29 16.73
C VAL A 283 -14.45 24.49 15.30
N PRO A 284 -14.34 23.48 14.42
CA PRO A 284 -14.83 23.60 13.04
C PRO A 284 -16.36 23.69 13.01
N THR A 285 -16.88 24.60 12.19
CA THR A 285 -18.33 24.76 11.97
C THR A 285 -18.74 24.58 10.52
N THR A 286 -17.77 24.61 9.58
CA THR A 286 -17.98 24.25 8.18
C THR A 286 -17.31 22.92 7.81
N ARG A 287 -17.92 22.24 6.84
CA ARG A 287 -17.30 21.08 6.18
C ARG A 287 -16.28 21.45 5.11
N VAL A 288 -16.44 22.61 4.45
CA VAL A 288 -15.47 23.04 3.43
C VAL A 288 -15.20 24.53 3.58
N ILE A 289 -13.93 24.93 3.59
CA ILE A 289 -13.54 26.34 3.72
C ILE A 289 -13.79 27.06 2.39
N VAL A 290 -13.29 26.53 1.28
CA VAL A 290 -13.51 27.08 -0.07
C VAL A 290 -14.05 26.01 -1.01
N ARG A 291 -15.23 26.24 -1.61
CA ARG A 291 -15.79 25.39 -2.67
C ARG A 291 -15.68 26.10 -4.00
N ILE A 292 -15.00 25.48 -4.95
CA ILE A 292 -14.97 25.91 -6.35
C ILE A 292 -15.94 25.01 -7.11
N ASN A 293 -17.07 25.62 -7.50
CA ASN A 293 -18.22 24.90 -8.01
C ASN A 293 -18.12 24.60 -9.50
N LYS A 294 -19.10 23.84 -9.97
CA LYS A 294 -19.23 23.42 -11.36
C LYS A 294 -19.08 24.60 -12.33
N ASP A 295 -18.31 24.37 -13.38
CA ASP A 295 -18.03 25.30 -14.48
C ASP A 295 -17.27 26.58 -14.10
N ALA A 296 -16.98 26.83 -12.81
CA ALA A 296 -16.04 27.87 -12.40
C ALA A 296 -14.66 27.58 -12.99
N HIS A 297 -13.96 28.64 -13.44
CA HIS A 297 -12.71 28.47 -14.14
C HIS A 297 -11.66 29.54 -13.86
N ASP A 298 -10.38 29.17 -14.04
CA ASP A 298 -9.25 30.09 -13.87
C ASP A 298 -9.26 30.79 -12.50
N ILE A 299 -9.59 30.04 -11.44
CA ILE A 299 -9.53 30.51 -10.04
C ILE A 299 -8.26 29.99 -9.39
N GLU A 300 -7.47 30.89 -8.82
CA GLU A 300 -6.24 30.54 -8.10
C GLU A 300 -6.33 30.94 -6.62
N LEU A 301 -5.96 30.01 -5.73
CA LEU A 301 -5.75 30.25 -4.30
C LEU A 301 -4.25 30.16 -4.03
N ARG A 302 -3.59 31.25 -3.63
CA ARG A 302 -2.13 31.34 -3.52
C ARG A 302 -1.64 31.86 -2.16
N GLY A 303 -0.65 31.21 -1.56
CA GLY A 303 0.02 31.72 -0.36
C GLY A 303 -0.85 31.67 0.90
N LEU A 304 -1.92 30.86 0.90
CA LEU A 304 -2.91 30.88 1.98
C LEU A 304 -2.64 29.77 2.99
N THR A 305 -2.86 30.03 4.28
CA THR A 305 -3.00 28.97 5.28
C THR A 305 -4.47 28.64 5.48
N LEU A 306 -4.88 27.38 5.32
CA LEU A 306 -6.25 26.91 5.52
C LEU A 306 -6.31 25.87 6.65
N GLU A 307 -7.15 26.11 7.66
CA GLU A 307 -7.27 25.21 8.82
C GLU A 307 -8.68 25.15 9.43
N CYS A 308 -8.89 24.20 10.35
CA CYS A 308 -10.09 24.10 11.18
C CYS A 308 -11.40 23.90 10.40
N ALA A 309 -11.44 22.88 9.54
CA ALA A 309 -12.68 22.46 8.85
C ALA A 309 -12.98 20.99 9.14
N GLU A 310 -14.27 20.65 9.22
CA GLU A 310 -14.71 19.27 9.48
C GLU A 310 -14.42 18.37 8.27
N GLY A 311 -14.49 18.89 7.04
CA GLY A 311 -14.19 18.16 5.81
C GLY A 311 -12.96 18.73 5.10
N ASN A 312 -13.10 19.16 3.85
CA ASN A 312 -11.96 19.62 3.05
C ASN A 312 -11.56 21.08 3.35
N ALA A 313 -10.28 21.44 3.18
CA ALA A 313 -9.91 22.85 3.10
C ALA A 313 -10.44 23.45 1.78
N VAL A 314 -10.15 22.80 0.66
CA VAL A 314 -10.60 23.21 -0.68
C VAL A 314 -11.27 22.05 -1.39
N ALA A 315 -12.45 22.29 -1.96
CA ALA A 315 -13.13 21.33 -2.82
C ALA A 315 -13.41 21.93 -4.20
N MET A 316 -12.82 21.36 -5.24
CA MET A 316 -13.07 21.68 -6.64
C MET A 316 -13.98 20.61 -7.24
N THR A 317 -15.18 20.97 -7.67
CA THR A 317 -16.13 20.02 -8.28
C THR A 317 -16.52 20.49 -9.67
N GLU A 318 -16.17 19.73 -10.70
CA GLU A 318 -16.44 20.05 -12.11
C GLU A 318 -15.89 21.44 -12.54
N ALA A 319 -14.79 21.88 -11.91
CA ALA A 319 -14.11 23.14 -12.18
C ALA A 319 -13.09 23.01 -13.33
N LYS A 320 -12.64 24.13 -13.89
CA LYS A 320 -11.72 24.13 -15.05
C LYS A 320 -10.53 25.06 -14.83
N ARG A 321 -9.30 24.55 -14.92
CA ARG A 321 -8.07 25.37 -14.78
C ARG A 321 -7.98 26.11 -13.44
N CYS A 322 -8.53 25.52 -12.37
CA CYS A 322 -8.44 26.10 -11.02
C CYS A 322 -7.25 25.51 -10.25
N ARG A 323 -6.58 26.32 -9.43
CA ARG A 323 -5.29 25.97 -8.82
C ARG A 323 -5.27 26.30 -7.32
N VAL A 324 -4.68 25.42 -6.52
CA VAL A 324 -4.18 25.77 -5.17
C VAL A 324 -2.66 25.75 -5.24
N VAL A 325 -2.04 26.88 -4.92
CA VAL A 325 -0.61 27.11 -5.16
C VAL A 325 0.06 27.66 -3.90
N ALA A 326 1.29 27.21 -3.60
CA ALA A 326 2.11 27.75 -2.51
C ALA A 326 1.33 27.92 -1.19
N SER A 327 0.43 27.00 -0.85
CA SER A 327 -0.49 27.13 0.27
C SER A 327 -0.25 26.07 1.34
N VAL A 328 -0.57 26.40 2.59
CA VAL A 328 -0.48 25.49 3.73
C VAL A 328 -1.89 25.00 4.07
N VAL A 329 -2.09 23.69 4.10
CA VAL A 329 -3.35 23.06 4.55
C VAL A 329 -3.04 22.20 5.77
N ARG A 330 -3.66 22.50 6.92
CA ARG A 330 -3.41 21.75 8.14
C ARG A 330 -4.64 21.60 9.03
N SER A 331 -4.69 20.53 9.82
CA SER A 331 -5.72 20.32 10.86
C SER A 331 -7.15 20.48 10.31
N VAL A 332 -7.41 19.86 9.15
CA VAL A 332 -8.73 19.77 8.50
C VAL A 332 -9.17 18.31 8.37
N GLY A 333 -10.43 18.07 8.09
CA GLY A 333 -10.93 16.75 7.72
C GLY A 333 -11.35 15.88 8.89
N ASP A 334 -12.38 15.10 8.63
CA ASP A 334 -12.92 14.00 9.41
C ASP A 334 -12.53 12.69 8.69
N TYR A 335 -13.20 11.59 9.04
CA TYR A 335 -12.98 10.28 8.41
C TYR A 335 -13.15 10.30 6.87
N HIS A 336 -13.90 11.25 6.31
CA HIS A 336 -14.15 11.36 4.86
C HIS A 336 -13.53 12.62 4.22
N GLY A 337 -13.05 13.56 5.02
CA GLY A 337 -12.46 14.83 4.57
C GLY A 337 -10.96 14.70 4.28
N SER A 338 -10.55 15.11 3.09
CA SER A 338 -9.15 15.23 2.68
C SER A 338 -8.64 16.66 2.89
N GLY A 339 -7.35 16.93 2.70
CA GLY A 339 -6.85 18.31 2.66
C GLY A 339 -7.48 19.09 1.50
N ILE A 340 -7.26 18.60 0.29
CA ILE A 340 -7.79 19.18 -0.96
C ILE A 340 -8.45 18.07 -1.79
N SER A 341 -9.62 18.37 -2.38
CA SER A 341 -10.31 17.43 -3.28
C SER A 341 -10.58 18.05 -4.66
N ILE A 342 -10.19 17.36 -5.73
CA ILE A 342 -10.56 17.64 -7.11
C ILE A 342 -11.49 16.52 -7.60
N LYS A 343 -12.73 16.86 -7.95
CA LYS A 343 -13.73 15.92 -8.43
C LYS A 343 -14.25 16.33 -9.80
N ASN A 344 -13.86 15.58 -10.83
CA ASN A 344 -14.13 15.87 -12.23
C ASN A 344 -13.59 17.25 -12.64
N GLY A 345 -14.04 17.74 -13.80
CA GLY A 345 -13.54 19.00 -14.36
C GLY A 345 -12.34 18.76 -15.27
N THR A 346 -11.56 19.81 -15.50
CA THR A 346 -10.39 19.74 -16.41
C THR A 346 -9.27 20.66 -15.94
N GLN A 347 -8.03 20.19 -16.01
CA GLN A 347 -6.82 21.01 -15.83
C GLN A 347 -6.71 21.71 -14.47
N CYS A 348 -7.33 21.16 -13.42
CA CYS A 348 -7.15 21.66 -12.05
C CYS A 348 -5.87 21.13 -11.41
N GLU A 349 -5.23 21.94 -10.57
CA GLU A 349 -3.90 21.67 -10.02
C GLU A 349 -3.77 21.94 -8.52
N VAL A 350 -2.91 21.18 -7.86
CA VAL A 350 -2.37 21.47 -6.52
C VAL A 350 -0.85 21.52 -6.65
N VAL A 351 -0.25 22.68 -6.41
CA VAL A 351 1.18 22.91 -6.70
C VAL A 351 1.89 23.51 -5.50
N GLY A 352 3.02 22.93 -5.12
CA GLY A 352 3.94 23.52 -4.13
C GLY A 352 3.32 23.74 -2.74
N CYS A 353 2.29 22.96 -2.39
CA CYS A 353 1.56 23.09 -1.13
C CYS A 353 2.16 22.19 -0.05
N ASP A 354 2.08 22.66 1.20
CA ASP A 354 2.43 21.88 2.38
C ASP A 354 1.11 21.42 3.05
N ILE A 355 0.87 20.11 3.13
CA ILE A 355 -0.40 19.51 3.53
C ILE A 355 -0.18 18.51 4.66
N SER A 356 -0.83 18.74 5.81
CA SER A 356 -0.64 17.89 6.98
C SER A 356 -1.84 17.76 7.90
N PHE A 357 -1.83 16.74 8.77
CA PHE A 357 -2.84 16.52 9.81
C PHE A 357 -4.29 16.50 9.27
N THR A 358 -4.46 15.93 8.07
CA THR A 358 -5.78 15.79 7.44
C THR A 358 -6.51 14.54 7.96
N GLY A 359 -7.84 14.61 8.04
CA GLY A 359 -8.67 13.52 8.55
C GLY A 359 -8.54 12.21 7.77
N SER A 360 -8.53 12.31 6.43
CA SER A 360 -8.40 11.19 5.50
C SER A 360 -7.17 11.34 4.58
N HIS A 361 -7.32 11.76 3.33
CA HIS A 361 -6.20 11.86 2.39
C HIS A 361 -5.53 13.24 2.45
N GLY A 362 -4.28 13.35 1.99
CA GLY A 362 -3.68 14.66 1.72
C GLY A 362 -4.42 15.34 0.56
N VAL A 363 -4.39 14.71 -0.61
CA VAL A 363 -5.12 15.15 -1.81
C VAL A 363 -5.93 14.01 -2.41
N GLN A 364 -7.17 14.28 -2.80
CA GLN A 364 -8.02 13.35 -3.54
C GLN A 364 -8.31 13.90 -4.94
N VAL A 365 -8.03 13.11 -5.99
CA VAL A 365 -8.22 13.51 -7.39
C VAL A 365 -9.04 12.45 -8.13
N SER A 366 -10.15 12.86 -8.73
CA SER A 366 -10.94 12.01 -9.59
C SER A 366 -11.35 12.71 -10.89
N GLY A 367 -11.47 11.97 -11.99
CA GLY A 367 -11.97 12.50 -13.26
C GLY A 367 -11.45 11.75 -14.48
N GLY A 368 -11.84 12.21 -15.67
CA GLY A 368 -11.53 11.55 -16.94
C GLY A 368 -12.57 10.51 -17.34
N ASP A 369 -12.41 9.95 -18.53
CA ASP A 369 -13.33 8.97 -19.11
C ASP A 369 -12.58 7.69 -19.47
N ILE A 370 -12.94 6.59 -18.78
CA ILE A 370 -12.35 5.26 -18.96
C ILE A 370 -12.65 4.68 -20.35
N LYS A 371 -13.83 4.91 -20.92
CA LYS A 371 -14.22 4.33 -22.22
C LYS A 371 -13.38 4.91 -23.35
N THR A 372 -13.12 6.21 -23.29
CA THR A 372 -12.30 6.92 -24.28
C THR A 372 -10.83 7.05 -23.89
N LEU A 373 -10.47 6.67 -22.66
CA LEU A 373 -9.16 6.90 -22.04
C LEU A 373 -8.74 8.38 -22.09
N THR A 374 -9.71 9.29 -21.96
CA THR A 374 -9.47 10.73 -22.01
C THR A 374 -9.07 11.25 -20.64
N SER A 375 -7.88 11.86 -20.57
CA SER A 375 -7.41 12.56 -19.37
C SER A 375 -8.08 13.94 -19.23
N PRO A 376 -8.49 14.35 -18.02
CA PRO A 376 -8.89 15.73 -17.74
C PRO A 376 -7.69 16.65 -17.52
N GLY A 377 -6.47 16.12 -17.36
CA GLY A 377 -5.24 16.90 -17.15
C GLY A 377 -5.08 17.43 -15.72
N HIS A 378 -5.56 16.72 -14.70
CA HIS A 378 -5.33 17.12 -13.29
C HIS A 378 -3.91 16.81 -12.83
N ARG A 379 -3.36 17.67 -11.97
CA ARG A 379 -1.97 17.56 -11.49
C ARG A 379 -1.83 17.85 -10.00
N VAL A 380 -1.02 17.06 -9.32
CA VAL A 380 -0.46 17.33 -7.99
C VAL A 380 1.06 17.37 -8.15
N ASP A 381 1.68 18.51 -7.91
CA ASP A 381 3.11 18.69 -8.20
C ASP A 381 3.85 19.50 -7.12
N ASN A 382 5.09 19.11 -6.83
CA ASN A 382 5.98 19.83 -5.90
C ASN A 382 5.44 19.98 -4.46
N CYS A 383 4.48 19.13 -4.07
CA CYS A 383 3.83 19.21 -2.75
C CYS A 383 4.63 18.49 -1.67
N TYR A 384 4.52 18.97 -0.43
CA TYR A 384 4.98 18.30 0.77
C TYR A 384 3.78 17.78 1.57
N ILE A 385 3.66 16.47 1.73
CA ILE A 385 2.49 15.84 2.34
C ILE A 385 2.93 14.91 3.47
N HIS A 386 2.45 15.15 4.69
CA HIS A 386 2.81 14.32 5.83
C HIS A 386 1.73 14.22 6.89
N HIS A 387 1.74 13.16 7.71
CA HIS A 387 0.86 13.03 8.87
C HIS A 387 -0.65 13.17 8.54
N ALA A 388 -1.05 12.73 7.35
CA ALA A 388 -2.45 12.65 6.95
C ALA A 388 -3.09 11.33 7.40
N GLY A 389 -4.42 11.24 7.36
CA GLY A 389 -5.16 10.06 7.80
C GLY A 389 -5.30 9.98 9.31
N VAL A 390 -5.48 11.10 10.01
CA VAL A 390 -5.56 11.11 11.48
C VAL A 390 -6.78 10.35 12.02
N PHE A 391 -7.88 10.29 11.25
CA PHE A 391 -9.09 9.53 11.60
C PHE A 391 -9.27 8.29 10.74
N HIS A 392 -9.02 8.40 9.43
CA HIS A 392 -9.12 7.30 8.49
C HIS A 392 -7.72 6.78 8.20
N LYS A 393 -7.38 5.62 8.78
CA LYS A 393 -6.03 5.01 8.72
C LYS A 393 -5.75 4.27 7.42
N GLN A 394 -6.73 4.24 6.52
CA GLN A 394 -6.54 4.01 5.08
C GLN A 394 -6.22 5.30 4.32
N GLY A 395 -6.05 6.42 5.03
CA GLY A 395 -5.60 7.70 4.49
C GLY A 395 -4.28 7.54 3.74
N VAL A 396 -4.14 8.29 2.66
CA VAL A 396 -2.97 8.26 1.77
C VAL A 396 -2.53 9.68 1.45
N GLY A 397 -1.28 9.85 1.01
CA GLY A 397 -0.79 11.15 0.57
C GLY A 397 -1.63 11.67 -0.61
N VAL A 398 -1.73 10.88 -1.68
CA VAL A 398 -2.56 11.20 -2.85
C VAL A 398 -3.41 9.99 -3.29
N MET A 399 -4.72 10.20 -3.39
CA MET A 399 -5.70 9.22 -3.89
C MET A 399 -6.13 9.59 -5.31
N LEU A 400 -5.95 8.68 -6.27
CA LEU A 400 -6.30 8.86 -7.68
C LEU A 400 -7.43 7.92 -8.12
N SER A 401 -8.40 8.45 -8.86
CA SER A 401 -9.42 7.64 -9.54
C SER A 401 -9.77 8.18 -10.93
N GLY A 402 -9.83 7.30 -11.93
CA GLY A 402 -10.28 7.65 -13.28
C GLY A 402 -9.19 7.54 -14.32
N VAL A 403 -8.86 8.60 -15.04
CA VAL A 403 -7.88 8.53 -16.14
C VAL A 403 -6.93 9.72 -16.14
N GLY A 404 -5.62 9.46 -16.24
CA GLY A 404 -4.69 10.45 -16.76
C GLY A 404 -4.21 11.55 -15.81
N HIS A 405 -4.41 11.39 -14.50
CA HIS A 405 -3.87 12.32 -13.48
C HIS A 405 -2.36 12.19 -13.31
N GLN A 406 -1.70 13.31 -12.98
CA GLN A 406 -0.25 13.37 -12.70
C GLN A 406 0.01 13.65 -11.22
N VAL A 407 0.97 12.92 -10.63
CA VAL A 407 1.55 13.17 -9.31
C VAL A 407 3.07 13.20 -9.45
N SER A 408 3.68 14.37 -9.27
CA SER A 408 5.10 14.55 -9.53
C SER A 408 5.84 15.41 -8.51
N HIS A 409 7.14 15.16 -8.34
CA HIS A 409 8.03 15.97 -7.50
C HIS A 409 7.53 16.17 -6.05
N CYS A 410 6.70 15.26 -5.53
CA CYS A 410 6.18 15.39 -4.17
C CYS A 410 7.11 14.70 -3.16
N LEU A 411 7.19 15.24 -1.95
CA LEU A 411 7.72 14.55 -0.78
C LEU A 411 6.53 14.07 0.05
N ILE A 412 6.37 12.76 0.22
CA ILE A 412 5.27 12.14 0.96
C ILE A 412 5.84 11.22 2.04
N HIS A 413 5.56 11.51 3.31
CA HIS A 413 6.02 10.66 4.41
C HIS A 413 5.08 10.64 5.62
N ASP A 414 5.33 9.71 6.55
CA ASP A 414 4.59 9.58 7.80
C ASP A 414 3.08 9.40 7.57
N MET A 415 2.78 8.44 6.69
CA MET A 415 1.42 8.05 6.35
C MET A 415 1.04 6.75 7.08
N PRO A 416 -0.22 6.59 7.53
CA PRO A 416 -0.67 5.36 8.17
C PRO A 416 -0.68 4.17 7.20
N ARG A 417 -0.80 4.43 5.90
CA ARG A 417 -0.87 3.43 4.83
C ARG A 417 0.02 3.80 3.64
N PHE A 418 -0.55 4.19 2.49
CA PHE A 418 0.18 4.41 1.23
C PHE A 418 0.60 5.88 1.04
N ALA A 419 1.65 6.12 0.25
CA ALA A 419 1.92 7.46 -0.28
C ALA A 419 0.97 7.79 -1.43
N VAL A 420 0.85 6.90 -2.42
CA VAL A 420 -0.05 7.07 -3.56
C VAL A 420 -0.91 5.82 -3.77
N MET A 421 -2.22 6.00 -3.75
CA MET A 421 -3.18 4.95 -4.11
C MET A 421 -3.90 5.35 -5.38
N PHE A 422 -4.00 4.44 -6.34
CA PHE A 422 -4.61 4.76 -7.64
C PHE A 422 -5.54 3.68 -8.16
N TRP A 423 -6.61 4.12 -8.80
CA TRP A 423 -7.55 3.30 -9.55
C TRP A 423 -7.80 3.88 -10.92
N GLY A 424 -7.91 3.03 -11.93
CA GLY A 424 -8.11 3.46 -13.31
C GLY A 424 -6.79 3.56 -14.06
N ASN A 425 -6.71 4.43 -15.07
CA ASN A 425 -5.81 4.20 -16.20
C ASN A 425 -4.93 5.40 -16.53
N LYS A 426 -3.77 5.14 -17.11
CA LYS A 426 -2.89 6.16 -17.70
C LYS A 426 -2.44 7.27 -16.73
N HIS A 427 -2.39 6.99 -15.42
CA HIS A 427 -1.82 7.93 -14.46
C HIS A 427 -0.30 8.05 -14.65
N GLN A 428 0.25 9.19 -14.24
CA GLN A 428 1.69 9.44 -14.24
C GLN A 428 2.12 9.74 -12.81
N ILE A 429 2.89 8.84 -12.20
CA ILE A 429 3.39 8.99 -10.83
C ILE A 429 4.91 8.97 -10.93
N GLU A 430 5.52 10.14 -10.95
CA GLU A 430 6.92 10.27 -11.32
C GLU A 430 7.72 11.22 -10.44
N LYS A 431 9.01 10.91 -10.23
CA LYS A 431 9.94 11.80 -9.53
C LYS A 431 9.49 12.18 -8.12
N ASN A 432 8.73 11.33 -7.45
CA ASN A 432 8.33 11.56 -6.07
C ASN A 432 9.33 10.92 -5.11
N HIS A 433 9.48 11.52 -3.94
CA HIS A 433 10.18 10.97 -2.79
C HIS A 433 9.14 10.47 -1.78
N MET A 434 9.07 9.17 -1.57
CA MET A 434 8.08 8.51 -0.72
C MET A 434 8.80 7.71 0.36
N ARG A 435 8.66 8.11 1.63
CA ARG A 435 9.41 7.45 2.72
C ARG A 435 8.63 7.32 4.02
N HIS A 436 9.03 6.41 4.90
CA HIS A 436 8.45 6.25 6.24
C HIS A 436 6.92 6.08 6.18
N LEU A 437 6.51 5.01 5.51
CA LEU A 437 5.11 4.74 5.17
C LEU A 437 4.60 3.50 5.89
N ALA A 438 3.28 3.36 5.88
CA ALA A 438 2.54 2.27 6.49
C ALA A 438 2.84 2.10 7.99
N LEU A 439 2.85 3.21 8.73
CA LEU A 439 3.23 3.23 10.14
C LEU A 439 2.20 2.55 11.07
N GLU A 440 0.98 2.30 10.57
CA GLU A 440 -0.13 1.80 11.38
C GLU A 440 -0.85 0.59 10.77
N THR A 441 -0.51 0.17 9.54
CA THR A 441 -1.27 -0.88 8.85
C THR A 441 -0.36 -1.91 8.21
N GLU A 442 -0.92 -3.10 7.95
CA GLU A 442 -0.25 -4.17 7.20
C GLU A 442 -0.94 -4.42 5.85
N ASP A 443 -0.27 -5.22 5.01
CA ASP A 443 -0.67 -5.51 3.63
C ASP A 443 -0.70 -4.21 2.80
N VAL A 444 0.51 -3.66 2.63
CA VAL A 444 0.75 -2.25 2.33
C VAL A 444 1.86 -2.03 1.30
N GLY A 445 1.89 -0.82 0.74
CA GLY A 445 2.84 -0.35 -0.26
C GLY A 445 3.26 1.11 -0.02
N ALA A 446 4.26 1.62 -0.74
CA ALA A 446 4.34 3.06 -0.98
C ALA A 446 3.32 3.47 -2.05
N THR A 447 3.25 2.68 -3.12
CA THR A 447 2.21 2.79 -4.15
C THR A 447 1.32 1.55 -4.14
N TYR A 448 0.01 1.74 -4.31
CA TYR A 448 -0.95 0.64 -4.37
C TYR A 448 -2.00 0.83 -5.47
N THR A 449 -2.32 -0.27 -6.15
CA THR A 449 -3.49 -0.40 -7.03
C THR A 449 -3.97 -1.84 -7.06
N GLY A 450 -5.26 -2.06 -7.38
CA GLY A 450 -5.85 -3.39 -7.56
C GLY A 450 -6.59 -3.51 -8.91
N GLY A 451 -6.40 -4.61 -9.63
CA GLY A 451 -7.00 -4.82 -10.94
C GLY A 451 -8.27 -5.67 -10.97
N ARG A 452 -9.16 -5.54 -9.98
CA ARG A 452 -10.35 -6.41 -9.79
C ARG A 452 -11.34 -6.46 -10.97
N ASN A 453 -11.28 -5.50 -11.90
CA ASN A 453 -12.20 -5.38 -13.04
C ASN A 453 -11.56 -5.63 -14.42
N TRP A 454 -10.38 -6.26 -14.48
CA TRP A 454 -9.58 -6.55 -15.70
C TRP A 454 -8.95 -5.35 -16.42
N ILE A 455 -9.68 -4.23 -16.50
CA ILE A 455 -9.30 -3.06 -17.29
C ILE A 455 -8.42 -2.09 -16.51
N SER A 456 -8.55 -2.05 -15.18
CA SER A 456 -7.70 -1.23 -14.31
C SER A 456 -6.49 -2.06 -13.83
N SER A 457 -5.30 -1.49 -13.67
CA SER A 457 -4.93 -0.08 -13.80
C SER A 457 -3.99 0.17 -14.99
N ARG A 458 -4.49 -0.10 -16.20
CA ARG A 458 -3.66 -0.20 -17.41
C ARG A 458 -3.14 1.14 -17.92
N GLY A 459 -1.91 1.13 -18.42
CA GLY A 459 -1.22 2.28 -19.00
C GLY A 459 -0.70 3.31 -18.00
N THR A 460 -0.86 3.07 -16.69
CA THR A 460 -0.28 3.90 -15.63
C THR A 460 1.24 3.71 -15.59
N THR A 461 1.97 4.79 -15.33
CA THR A 461 3.43 4.79 -15.23
C THR A 461 3.88 5.22 -13.83
N LEU A 462 4.70 4.39 -13.19
CA LEU A 462 5.49 4.69 -12.00
C LEU A 462 6.95 4.89 -12.44
N LYS A 463 7.45 6.12 -12.45
CA LYS A 463 8.75 6.43 -13.06
C LYS A 463 9.66 7.33 -12.23
N HIS A 464 10.92 6.92 -12.06
CA HIS A 464 11.94 7.75 -11.41
C HIS A 464 11.56 8.19 -9.99
N ASN A 465 10.82 7.38 -9.25
CA ASN A 465 10.52 7.66 -7.84
C ASN A 465 11.64 7.13 -6.94
N LEU A 466 11.87 7.80 -5.81
CA LEU A 466 12.68 7.31 -4.70
C LEU A 466 11.73 6.85 -3.58
N ILE A 467 11.69 5.53 -3.35
CA ILE A 467 10.83 4.88 -2.36
C ILE A 467 11.72 4.20 -1.33
N HIS A 468 11.61 4.55 -0.06
CA HIS A 468 12.35 3.83 0.98
C HIS A 468 11.70 3.85 2.35
N ASP A 469 12.10 2.92 3.23
CA ASP A 469 11.57 2.81 4.59
C ASP A 469 10.03 2.66 4.61
N VAL A 470 9.54 1.69 3.83
CA VAL A 470 8.12 1.28 3.85
C VAL A 470 7.97 0.16 4.86
N LEU A 471 7.50 0.51 6.05
CA LEU A 471 7.73 -0.32 7.24
C LEU A 471 6.63 -1.36 7.42
N GLY A 472 5.37 -0.92 7.42
CA GLY A 472 4.22 -1.75 7.81
C GLY A 472 4.18 -2.04 9.31
N TYR A 473 2.98 -2.33 9.81
CA TYR A 473 2.74 -2.59 11.23
C TYR A 473 1.72 -3.72 11.39
N GLY A 474 2.09 -4.80 12.06
CA GLY A 474 1.24 -5.99 12.18
C GLY A 474 1.67 -6.96 13.27
N TRP A 475 0.88 -8.01 13.48
CA TRP A 475 1.12 -9.03 14.49
C TRP A 475 2.03 -10.15 13.97
N ASP A 476 3.18 -10.36 14.61
CA ASP A 476 4.18 -11.37 14.20
C ASP A 476 3.92 -12.80 14.73
N GLY A 477 2.86 -12.98 15.52
CA GLY A 477 2.56 -14.21 16.24
C GLY A 477 2.78 -14.12 17.75
N SER A 478 3.54 -13.13 18.20
CA SER A 478 3.90 -12.91 19.61
C SER A 478 3.68 -11.48 20.09
N LYS A 479 3.90 -10.50 19.21
CA LYS A 479 3.70 -9.07 19.48
C LYS A 479 3.32 -8.31 18.23
N TRP A 480 2.81 -7.09 18.43
CA TRP A 480 2.71 -6.13 17.35
C TRP A 480 4.10 -5.58 17.04
N SER A 481 4.47 -5.56 15.77
CA SER A 481 5.82 -5.25 15.32
C SER A 481 5.83 -4.41 14.06
N SER A 482 6.91 -3.66 13.90
CA SER A 482 7.31 -3.01 12.66
C SER A 482 8.82 -3.19 12.48
N PRO A 483 9.32 -3.32 11.23
CA PRO A 483 8.56 -3.44 9.99
C PRO A 483 7.78 -4.76 9.91
N TYR A 484 6.65 -4.78 9.19
CA TYR A 484 5.82 -5.96 9.03
C TYR A 484 5.00 -5.95 7.73
N PHE A 485 5.18 -6.99 6.90
CA PHE A 485 4.33 -7.29 5.73
C PHE A 485 4.06 -6.08 4.80
N ALA A 486 5.14 -5.43 4.38
CA ALA A 486 5.11 -4.18 3.63
C ALA A 486 5.95 -4.21 2.35
N PHE A 487 5.42 -3.60 1.29
CA PHE A 487 6.03 -3.57 -0.03
C PHE A 487 6.44 -2.16 -0.46
N GLY A 488 7.38 -2.03 -1.38
CA GLY A 488 7.66 -0.74 -2.02
C GLY A 488 6.57 -0.39 -3.03
N ILE A 489 6.51 -1.15 -4.12
CA ILE A 489 5.50 -1.03 -5.18
C ILE A 489 4.56 -2.23 -5.10
N TYR A 490 3.28 -1.97 -4.85
CA TYR A 490 2.27 -3.01 -4.71
C TYR A 490 1.26 -2.98 -5.88
N LEU A 491 1.42 -3.93 -6.81
CA LEU A 491 0.54 -4.20 -7.94
C LEU A 491 -0.43 -5.34 -7.55
N ASP A 492 -1.48 -5.00 -6.82
CA ASP A 492 -2.38 -5.97 -6.19
C ASP A 492 -3.42 -6.56 -7.16
N ASP A 493 -3.99 -7.68 -6.76
CA ASP A 493 -5.05 -8.49 -7.39
C ASP A 493 -5.35 -8.15 -8.85
N ASN A 494 -4.54 -8.74 -9.71
CA ASN A 494 -4.57 -8.66 -11.15
C ASN A 494 -4.59 -7.29 -11.82
N THR A 495 -3.86 -6.39 -11.18
CA THR A 495 -3.27 -5.22 -11.81
C THR A 495 -2.64 -5.59 -13.15
N GLY A 496 -3.11 -4.95 -14.21
CA GLY A 496 -2.64 -5.14 -15.57
C GLY A 496 -1.94 -3.91 -16.13
N GLY A 497 -0.87 -4.08 -16.90
CA GLY A 497 -0.42 -3.06 -17.85
C GLY A 497 0.22 -1.80 -17.24
N VAL A 498 0.82 -1.90 -16.05
CA VAL A 498 1.55 -0.80 -15.40
C VAL A 498 3.02 -0.80 -15.85
N ASP A 499 3.58 0.39 -16.07
CA ASP A 499 4.99 0.60 -16.38
C ASP A 499 5.73 1.10 -15.13
N VAL A 500 6.59 0.27 -14.56
CA VAL A 500 7.45 0.54 -13.40
C VAL A 500 8.88 0.73 -13.90
N ILE A 501 9.28 2.00 -14.11
CA ILE A 501 10.48 2.34 -14.87
C ILE A 501 11.45 3.21 -14.08
N GLY A 502 12.68 2.75 -13.90
CA GLY A 502 13.75 3.61 -13.37
C GLY A 502 13.53 4.10 -11.94
N ASN A 503 12.84 3.34 -11.09
CA ASN A 503 12.60 3.70 -9.69
C ASN A 503 13.72 3.17 -8.79
N ILE A 504 13.98 3.86 -7.68
CA ILE A 504 14.81 3.38 -6.58
C ILE A 504 13.86 2.94 -5.46
N VAL A 505 13.95 1.68 -5.03
CA VAL A 505 13.08 1.10 -4.02
C VAL A 505 13.91 0.34 -2.99
N ALA A 506 13.93 0.83 -1.76
CA ALA A 506 14.83 0.30 -0.74
C ALA A 506 14.22 0.14 0.66
N ARG A 507 14.77 -0.78 1.46
CA ARG A 507 14.43 -0.96 2.88
C ARG A 507 12.93 -1.11 3.14
N CYS A 508 12.23 -1.84 2.28
CA CYS A 508 10.84 -2.20 2.51
C CYS A 508 10.75 -3.42 3.46
N GLY A 509 9.73 -3.42 4.32
CA GLY A 509 9.55 -4.38 5.41
C GLY A 509 9.35 -5.85 4.98
N ARG A 510 9.17 -6.10 3.68
CA ARG A 510 9.11 -7.43 3.09
C ARG A 510 9.79 -7.48 1.72
N SER A 511 9.31 -6.68 0.76
CA SER A 511 9.84 -6.69 -0.61
C SER A 511 9.74 -5.34 -1.32
N GLY A 512 10.68 -5.03 -2.21
CA GLY A 512 10.64 -3.78 -2.98
C GLY A 512 9.51 -3.76 -4.01
N LEU A 513 9.17 -4.92 -4.57
CA LEU A 513 8.06 -5.09 -5.52
C LEU A 513 7.18 -6.26 -5.11
N HIS A 514 5.87 -6.09 -5.21
CA HIS A 514 4.90 -7.16 -5.10
C HIS A 514 3.89 -7.11 -6.26
N GLY A 515 3.83 -8.20 -7.02
CA GLY A 515 2.77 -8.44 -8.00
C GLY A 515 1.85 -9.56 -7.54
N HIS A 516 0.58 -9.25 -7.26
CA HIS A 516 -0.41 -10.24 -6.84
C HIS A 516 -1.40 -10.50 -7.97
N SER A 517 -1.29 -11.68 -8.58
CA SER A 517 -1.95 -12.07 -9.82
C SER A 517 -1.76 -11.08 -10.97
N ALA A 518 -0.73 -10.24 -10.88
CA ALA A 518 -0.50 -9.10 -11.76
C ALA A 518 -0.09 -9.55 -13.17
N ARG A 519 -0.44 -8.76 -14.19
CA ARG A 519 -0.24 -9.11 -15.60
C ARG A 519 0.28 -7.96 -16.44
N ASP A 520 0.93 -8.29 -17.55
CA ASP A 520 1.26 -7.34 -18.61
C ASP A 520 2.09 -6.12 -18.14
N ASN A 521 2.76 -6.21 -16.99
CA ASN A 521 3.50 -5.08 -16.43
C ASN A 521 4.92 -5.01 -17.03
N ARG A 522 5.48 -3.81 -17.11
CA ARG A 522 6.88 -3.59 -17.52
C ARG A 522 7.64 -3.08 -16.32
N ILE A 523 8.59 -3.86 -15.83
CA ILE A 523 9.42 -3.55 -14.68
C ILE A 523 10.86 -3.45 -15.18
N GLU A 524 11.29 -2.23 -15.52
CA GLU A 524 12.54 -2.03 -16.25
C GLU A 524 13.42 -0.92 -15.65
N GLY A 525 14.72 -1.16 -15.56
CA GLY A 525 15.66 -0.12 -15.13
C GLY A 525 15.58 0.28 -13.66
N ASN A 526 14.91 -0.49 -12.80
CA ASN A 526 14.73 -0.14 -11.40
C ASN A 526 15.91 -0.63 -10.54
N ILE A 527 16.08 -0.01 -9.36
CA ILE A 527 16.97 -0.47 -8.30
C ILE A 527 16.10 -0.97 -7.15
N PHE A 528 16.22 -2.25 -6.82
CA PHE A 528 15.61 -2.86 -5.63
C PHE A 528 16.72 -3.21 -4.64
N ALA A 529 16.75 -2.52 -3.49
CA ALA A 529 17.88 -2.61 -2.57
C ALA A 529 17.52 -2.83 -1.09
N ASP A 530 18.22 -3.76 -0.45
CA ASP A 530 18.15 -3.96 1.02
C ASP A 530 16.73 -4.13 1.58
N ASN A 531 15.82 -4.77 0.83
CA ASN A 531 14.49 -5.13 1.32
C ASN A 531 14.57 -6.38 2.22
N ALA A 532 13.66 -6.48 3.19
CA ALA A 532 13.83 -7.36 4.35
C ALA A 532 13.86 -8.87 4.03
N ASP A 533 12.81 -9.40 3.37
CA ASP A 533 12.68 -10.85 3.12
C ASP A 533 13.16 -11.22 1.71
N GLN A 534 12.73 -10.45 0.70
CA GLN A 534 13.14 -10.62 -0.69
C GLN A 534 13.16 -9.28 -1.43
N GLN A 535 13.84 -9.19 -2.57
CA GLN A 535 13.93 -7.92 -3.29
C GLN A 535 12.74 -7.67 -4.21
N TRP A 536 12.18 -8.73 -4.79
CA TRP A 536 10.93 -8.67 -5.56
C TRP A 536 10.11 -9.95 -5.39
N GLU A 537 8.79 -9.87 -5.51
CA GLU A 537 7.93 -11.06 -5.48
C GLU A 537 6.72 -10.98 -6.41
N PHE A 538 6.31 -12.15 -6.91
CA PHE A 538 5.06 -12.33 -7.66
C PHE A 538 4.31 -13.55 -7.14
N ASN A 539 3.05 -13.38 -6.76
CA ASN A 539 2.20 -14.47 -6.29
C ASN A 539 0.95 -14.55 -7.17
N GLY A 540 0.64 -15.72 -7.73
CA GLY A 540 -0.50 -15.91 -8.62
C GLY A 540 -1.60 -16.80 -8.03
N TRP A 541 -2.85 -16.41 -8.25
CA TRP A 541 -4.01 -17.30 -8.11
C TRP A 541 -4.05 -18.34 -9.23
N LYS A 542 -4.79 -19.43 -8.99
CA LYS A 542 -5.21 -20.35 -10.03
C LYS A 542 -6.62 -20.01 -10.50
N ALA A 543 -6.90 -20.22 -11.77
CA ALA A 543 -8.22 -20.02 -12.32
C ALA A 543 -9.25 -20.92 -11.62
N GLY A 544 -10.34 -20.30 -11.16
CA GLY A 544 -11.40 -20.94 -10.39
C GLY A 544 -11.17 -21.02 -8.88
N GLU A 545 -10.10 -20.43 -8.35
CA GLU A 545 -9.77 -20.45 -6.91
C GLU A 545 -9.63 -19.03 -6.35
N GLY A 546 -9.87 -18.87 -5.04
CA GLY A 546 -9.61 -17.63 -4.29
C GLY A 546 -10.24 -16.37 -4.91
N ARG A 547 -9.49 -15.26 -4.83
CA ARG A 547 -9.92 -13.95 -5.38
C ARG A 547 -10.16 -13.96 -6.88
N TRP A 548 -9.49 -14.85 -7.62
CA TRP A 548 -9.77 -15.00 -9.05
C TRP A 548 -11.22 -15.41 -9.29
N ALA A 549 -11.71 -16.42 -8.55
CA ALA A 549 -13.09 -16.87 -8.67
C ALA A 549 -14.08 -15.79 -8.22
N GLU A 550 -13.77 -15.09 -7.12
CA GLU A 550 -14.61 -14.03 -6.56
C GLU A 550 -14.80 -12.85 -7.53
N HIS A 551 -13.77 -12.47 -8.28
CA HIS A 551 -13.80 -11.31 -9.18
C HIS A 551 -14.00 -11.66 -10.66
N TYR A 552 -14.18 -12.94 -11.01
CA TYR A 552 -14.20 -13.39 -12.41
C TYR A 552 -15.27 -12.67 -13.25
N ASP A 553 -16.48 -12.55 -12.73
CA ASP A 553 -17.59 -11.90 -13.45
C ASP A 553 -17.34 -10.40 -13.64
N GLU A 554 -16.76 -9.72 -12.63
CA GLU A 554 -16.37 -8.30 -12.72
C GLU A 554 -15.29 -8.07 -13.77
N MET A 555 -14.34 -9.00 -13.87
CA MET A 555 -13.28 -8.96 -14.87
C MET A 555 -13.82 -9.12 -16.30
N VAL A 556 -14.69 -10.09 -16.52
CA VAL A 556 -15.32 -10.29 -17.84
C VAL A 556 -16.16 -9.08 -18.23
N ALA A 557 -17.02 -8.61 -17.33
CA ALA A 557 -17.84 -7.42 -17.57
C ALA A 557 -16.98 -6.18 -17.89
N GLY A 558 -15.89 -5.98 -17.14
CA GLY A 558 -14.94 -4.90 -17.39
C GLY A 558 -14.31 -4.99 -18.78
N TYR A 559 -13.77 -6.15 -19.16
CA TYR A 559 -13.18 -6.38 -20.48
C TYR A 559 -14.16 -6.13 -21.63
N GLU A 560 -15.34 -6.77 -21.59
CA GLU A 560 -16.35 -6.69 -22.65
C GLU A 560 -16.89 -5.27 -22.81
N SER A 561 -16.90 -4.46 -21.73
CA SER A 561 -17.34 -3.07 -21.79
C SER A 561 -16.45 -2.15 -22.63
N VAL A 562 -15.19 -2.55 -22.91
CA VAL A 562 -14.21 -1.70 -23.60
C VAL A 562 -13.51 -2.33 -24.80
N VAL A 563 -13.46 -3.67 -24.94
CA VAL A 563 -12.64 -4.36 -25.97
C VAL A 563 -12.92 -3.89 -27.41
N GLY A 564 -14.17 -3.53 -27.72
CA GLY A 564 -14.55 -3.04 -29.05
C GLY A 564 -14.27 -1.54 -29.29
N LEU A 565 -13.82 -0.80 -28.27
CA LEU A 565 -13.65 0.65 -28.35
C LEU A 565 -12.30 1.02 -28.98
N PRO A 566 -12.25 2.05 -29.86
CA PRO A 566 -11.00 2.46 -30.52
C PRO A 566 -9.85 2.78 -29.57
N ALA A 567 -10.14 3.39 -28.42
CA ALA A 567 -9.14 3.77 -27.42
C ALA A 567 -8.41 2.56 -26.80
N TRP A 568 -9.06 1.41 -26.75
CA TRP A 568 -8.57 0.20 -26.09
C TRP A 568 -7.87 -0.78 -27.03
N LYS A 569 -8.00 -0.60 -28.35
CA LYS A 569 -7.42 -1.50 -29.37
C LYS A 569 -5.91 -1.71 -29.22
N ASN A 570 -5.19 -0.70 -28.76
CA ASN A 570 -3.74 -0.73 -28.57
C ASN A 570 -3.33 -0.78 -27.09
N MET A 571 -4.27 -0.93 -26.17
CA MET A 571 -3.95 -1.09 -24.76
C MET A 571 -3.27 -2.44 -24.55
N ARG A 572 -2.09 -2.44 -23.93
CA ARG A 572 -1.30 -3.66 -23.71
C ARG A 572 -2.10 -4.67 -22.88
N GLY A 573 -2.09 -5.94 -23.30
CA GLY A 573 -2.74 -7.05 -22.59
C GLY A 573 -4.26 -7.09 -22.71
N MET A 574 -4.83 -6.42 -23.72
CA MET A 574 -6.27 -6.43 -24.04
C MET A 574 -6.60 -7.30 -25.26
N ASP A 575 -5.62 -8.01 -25.80
CA ASP A 575 -5.74 -8.98 -26.89
C ASP A 575 -6.19 -10.38 -26.41
N VAL A 576 -6.11 -10.65 -25.11
CA VAL A 576 -6.54 -11.90 -24.48
C VAL A 576 -7.74 -11.65 -23.56
N HIS A 577 -8.81 -12.40 -23.78
CA HIS A 577 -10.01 -12.37 -22.94
C HIS A 577 -9.75 -13.04 -21.58
N PRO A 578 -10.32 -12.56 -20.45
CA PRO A 578 -10.13 -13.15 -19.12
C PRO A 578 -10.30 -14.68 -19.06
N LYS A 579 -11.33 -15.21 -19.72
CA LYS A 579 -11.60 -16.65 -19.83
C LYS A 579 -10.46 -17.49 -20.43
N ASP A 580 -9.62 -16.87 -21.26
CA ASP A 580 -8.57 -17.53 -22.04
C ASP A 580 -7.18 -17.31 -21.43
N ILE A 581 -7.08 -16.63 -20.26
CA ILE A 581 -5.78 -16.32 -19.64
C ILE A 581 -5.19 -17.50 -18.88
N ALA A 582 -5.99 -18.48 -18.45
CA ALA A 582 -5.49 -19.59 -17.65
C ALA A 582 -4.66 -20.52 -18.55
N ASP A 583 -3.45 -20.89 -18.13
CA ASP A 583 -2.68 -21.93 -18.83
C ASP A 583 -3.12 -23.34 -18.42
N GLU A 584 -2.40 -24.35 -18.91
CA GLU A 584 -2.65 -25.76 -18.60
C GLU A 584 -2.56 -26.08 -17.10
N GLN A 585 -1.77 -25.30 -16.34
CA GLN A 585 -1.65 -25.41 -14.88
C GLN A 585 -2.68 -24.52 -14.14
N LYS A 586 -3.57 -23.86 -14.89
CA LYS A 586 -4.54 -22.86 -14.47
C LYS A 586 -3.91 -21.58 -13.91
N TRP A 587 -2.63 -21.33 -14.14
CA TRP A 587 -2.00 -20.10 -13.64
C TRP A 587 -2.43 -18.91 -14.50
N VAL A 588 -2.56 -17.74 -13.87
CA VAL A 588 -3.11 -16.53 -14.51
C VAL A 588 -2.12 -15.38 -14.62
N VAL A 589 -0.96 -15.49 -13.97
CA VAL A 589 0.11 -14.48 -14.02
C VAL A 589 0.85 -14.58 -15.35
N SER A 590 0.79 -13.52 -16.16
CA SER A 590 1.34 -13.52 -17.51
C SER A 590 1.65 -12.14 -18.05
N GLY A 591 2.48 -12.08 -19.08
CA GLY A 591 2.79 -10.86 -19.84
C GLY A 591 3.71 -9.88 -19.11
N ASN A 592 4.14 -10.21 -17.89
CA ASN A 592 5.05 -9.37 -17.12
C ASN A 592 6.46 -9.49 -17.69
N VAL A 593 7.16 -8.36 -17.73
CA VAL A 593 8.56 -8.30 -18.13
C VAL A 593 9.37 -7.58 -17.06
N PHE A 594 10.40 -8.25 -16.57
CA PHE A 594 11.30 -7.80 -15.53
C PHE A 594 12.73 -7.84 -16.08
N ARG A 595 13.24 -6.69 -16.52
CA ARG A 595 14.54 -6.62 -17.20
C ARG A 595 15.37 -5.39 -16.84
N SER A 596 16.68 -5.51 -17.01
CA SER A 596 17.60 -4.38 -16.84
C SER A 596 17.49 -3.74 -15.45
N ASN A 597 17.06 -4.49 -14.43
CA ASN A 597 16.97 -4.00 -13.06
C ASN A 597 18.26 -4.32 -12.30
N ILE A 598 18.53 -3.57 -11.22
CA ILE A 598 19.57 -3.85 -10.25
C ILE A 598 18.91 -4.38 -8.98
N ILE A 599 19.36 -5.53 -8.50
CA ILE A 599 18.84 -6.22 -7.33
C ILE A 599 20.01 -6.42 -6.38
N ALA A 600 20.08 -5.63 -5.30
CA ALA A 600 21.26 -5.60 -4.46
C ALA A 600 20.93 -5.56 -2.97
N TRP A 601 21.42 -6.51 -2.18
CA TRP A 601 21.08 -6.59 -0.76
C TRP A 601 22.24 -7.11 0.09
N LYS A 602 22.24 -6.74 1.37
CA LYS A 602 23.24 -7.18 2.36
C LYS A 602 22.74 -8.20 3.39
N ASN A 603 21.42 -8.31 3.57
CA ASN A 603 20.83 -9.22 4.57
C ASN A 603 21.04 -10.69 4.15
N GLU A 604 21.74 -11.47 4.98
CA GLU A 604 22.11 -12.86 4.69
C GLU A 604 20.89 -13.78 4.57
N ASP A 605 19.82 -13.50 5.33
CA ASP A 605 18.60 -14.30 5.34
C ASP A 605 17.64 -13.93 4.19
N ALA A 606 17.87 -12.78 3.54
CA ALA A 606 17.04 -12.31 2.45
C ALA A 606 17.35 -13.03 1.15
N LYS A 607 16.35 -13.10 0.28
CA LYS A 607 16.45 -13.71 -1.05
C LYS A 607 16.40 -12.63 -2.13
N ALA A 608 16.85 -12.98 -3.33
CA ALA A 608 16.62 -12.10 -4.47
C ALA A 608 15.12 -12.06 -4.86
N MET A 609 14.39 -13.19 -4.75
CA MET A 609 12.98 -13.26 -5.16
C MET A 609 12.13 -14.24 -4.35
N LYS A 610 10.81 -14.09 -4.49
CA LYS A 610 9.82 -15.13 -4.17
C LYS A 610 8.74 -15.18 -5.25
N ILE A 611 8.49 -16.37 -5.82
CA ILE A 611 7.46 -16.55 -6.84
C ILE A 611 6.49 -17.69 -6.52
N THR A 612 5.21 -17.51 -6.87
CA THR A 612 4.15 -18.54 -6.79
C THR A 612 3.30 -18.48 -8.05
N ALA A 613 3.04 -19.64 -8.69
CA ALA A 613 2.24 -19.73 -9.92
C ALA A 613 2.70 -18.76 -11.04
N PHE A 614 4.02 -18.73 -11.28
CA PHE A 614 4.67 -17.80 -12.19
C PHE A 614 5.55 -18.60 -13.17
N SER A 615 5.25 -18.50 -14.47
CA SER A 615 5.89 -19.31 -15.51
C SER A 615 6.84 -18.51 -16.41
N PRO A 616 8.02 -19.05 -16.77
CA PRO A 616 8.97 -18.44 -17.72
C PRO A 616 8.48 -18.46 -19.17
N THR A 617 7.51 -19.30 -19.51
CA THR A 617 6.92 -19.29 -20.86
C THR A 617 5.94 -18.14 -21.08
N ARG A 618 5.54 -17.48 -19.98
CA ARG A 618 4.50 -16.44 -19.99
C ARG A 618 4.97 -15.11 -19.43
N ASN A 619 6.12 -15.10 -18.76
CA ASN A 619 6.71 -13.90 -18.16
C ASN A 619 8.21 -13.89 -18.46
N GLU A 620 8.75 -12.70 -18.71
CA GLU A 620 10.17 -12.50 -18.97
C GLU A 620 10.83 -12.01 -17.69
N VAL A 621 11.88 -12.70 -17.24
CA VAL A 621 12.80 -12.21 -16.22
C VAL A 621 14.20 -12.43 -16.81
N ASP A 622 14.85 -11.37 -17.27
CA ASP A 622 16.16 -11.50 -17.93
C ASP A 622 16.97 -10.19 -17.95
N LYS A 623 18.28 -10.29 -18.15
CA LYS A 623 19.22 -9.15 -18.23
C LYS A 623 19.19 -8.26 -16.99
N ASN A 624 19.12 -8.85 -15.81
CA ASN A 624 19.17 -8.15 -14.53
C ASN A 624 20.56 -8.25 -13.91
N LEU A 625 20.92 -7.28 -13.07
CA LEU A 625 22.15 -7.29 -12.28
C LEU A 625 21.81 -7.70 -10.85
N TYR A 626 22.39 -8.79 -10.35
CA TYR A 626 22.22 -9.27 -8.99
C TYR A 626 23.49 -9.07 -8.16
N TRP A 627 23.35 -8.62 -6.91
CA TRP A 627 24.47 -8.46 -5.99
C TRP A 627 24.08 -8.74 -4.54
N HIS A 628 24.55 -9.85 -4.00
CA HIS A 628 24.35 -10.21 -2.59
C HIS A 628 25.58 -9.82 -1.74
N ASP A 629 26.12 -8.62 -1.96
CA ASP A 629 27.23 -8.08 -1.16
C ASP A 629 28.44 -9.03 -1.07
N GLY A 630 28.81 -9.64 -2.20
CA GLY A 630 29.91 -10.61 -2.32
C GLY A 630 29.56 -12.06 -1.97
N ARG A 631 28.33 -12.33 -1.53
CA ARG A 631 27.83 -13.68 -1.21
C ARG A 631 27.17 -14.33 -2.42
N GLU A 632 26.87 -15.62 -2.28
CA GLU A 632 26.08 -16.37 -3.26
C GLU A 632 24.65 -15.81 -3.34
N VAL A 633 24.11 -15.69 -4.56
CA VAL A 633 22.72 -15.26 -4.76
C VAL A 633 21.77 -16.39 -4.36
N THR A 634 20.90 -16.10 -3.40
CA THR A 634 19.85 -16.98 -2.91
C THR A 634 18.51 -16.67 -3.61
N THR A 635 17.82 -17.70 -4.06
CA THR A 635 16.54 -17.64 -4.79
C THR A 635 15.44 -18.50 -4.13
N GLY A 636 15.81 -19.42 -3.24
CA GLY A 636 14.93 -20.44 -2.67
C GLY A 636 14.52 -21.56 -3.63
N HIS A 637 15.09 -21.59 -4.84
CA HIS A 637 14.83 -22.63 -5.84
C HIS A 637 15.99 -23.63 -5.86
N HIS A 638 15.64 -24.93 -5.90
CA HIS A 638 16.61 -26.02 -5.92
C HIS A 638 16.30 -26.98 -7.06
N ALA A 639 17.31 -27.26 -7.88
CA ALA A 639 17.29 -28.25 -8.95
C ALA A 639 18.47 -29.22 -8.79
N LEU A 640 18.41 -30.33 -9.53
CA LEU A 640 19.45 -31.36 -9.53
C LEU A 640 20.22 -31.33 -10.84
N GLY A 641 21.54 -31.42 -10.73
CA GLY A 641 22.47 -31.49 -11.86
C GLY A 641 22.63 -32.91 -12.39
N ARG A 642 23.87 -33.31 -12.71
CA ARG A 642 24.14 -34.66 -13.23
C ARG A 642 24.00 -35.73 -12.15
N GLN A 643 23.67 -36.94 -12.59
CA GLN A 643 23.66 -38.13 -11.72
C GLN A 643 25.09 -38.55 -11.36
N LYS A 644 25.32 -38.80 -10.06
CA LYS A 644 26.63 -39.18 -9.50
C LYS A 644 26.73 -40.65 -9.12
N SER A 645 25.60 -41.33 -8.90
CA SER A 645 25.57 -42.73 -8.47
C SER A 645 24.71 -43.61 -9.37
N LYS A 646 24.88 -44.94 -9.23
CA LYS A 646 23.84 -45.90 -9.63
C LYS A 646 22.65 -45.81 -8.65
N ASN A 647 21.55 -46.49 -8.97
CA ASN A 647 20.42 -46.61 -8.04
C ASN A 647 20.87 -47.22 -6.71
N LEU A 648 20.59 -46.53 -5.62
CA LEU A 648 20.95 -46.88 -4.25
C LEU A 648 19.92 -47.80 -3.59
N ILE A 649 18.75 -47.96 -4.20
CA ILE A 649 17.74 -48.94 -3.76
C ILE A 649 18.19 -50.33 -4.22
N ALA A 650 18.36 -51.23 -3.26
CA ALA A 650 18.84 -52.59 -3.53
C ALA A 650 17.82 -53.46 -4.29
N ASN A 651 16.51 -53.28 -4.02
CA ASN A 651 15.42 -53.93 -4.73
C ASN A 651 14.49 -52.90 -5.42
N PRO A 652 14.95 -52.27 -6.52
CA PRO A 652 14.25 -51.14 -7.12
C PRO A 652 12.99 -51.55 -7.90
N THR A 653 12.94 -52.79 -8.40
CA THR A 653 11.79 -53.35 -9.11
C THR A 653 10.83 -54.09 -8.17
N LEU A 654 11.01 -53.98 -6.84
CA LEU A 654 10.14 -54.56 -5.82
C LEU A 654 9.90 -56.07 -6.01
N LYS A 655 10.96 -56.85 -6.26
CA LYS A 655 10.85 -58.30 -6.42
C LYS A 655 10.60 -59.01 -5.10
N GLY A 656 9.87 -60.12 -5.14
CA GLY A 656 9.61 -60.99 -3.99
C GLY A 656 8.52 -62.02 -4.28
N ASN A 657 8.00 -62.66 -3.22
CA ASN A 657 6.90 -63.60 -3.32
C ASN A 657 5.56 -62.86 -3.39
N LEU A 658 4.66 -63.28 -4.31
CA LEU A 658 3.30 -62.75 -4.35
C LEU A 658 2.57 -63.03 -3.02
N GLY A 659 1.79 -62.06 -2.56
CA GLY A 659 1.10 -62.11 -1.26
C GLY A 659 1.94 -61.73 -0.04
N ALA A 660 3.21 -61.33 -0.24
CA ALA A 660 4.10 -60.84 0.82
C ALA A 660 4.66 -59.46 0.49
N LEU A 661 5.28 -58.79 1.46
CA LEU A 661 6.03 -57.57 1.18
C LEU A 661 7.24 -57.87 0.26
N PRO A 662 7.69 -56.90 -0.55
CA PRO A 662 8.90 -57.02 -1.34
C PRO A 662 10.12 -57.26 -0.45
N ASP A 663 11.10 -58.02 -0.95
CA ASP A 663 12.36 -58.21 -0.22
C ASP A 663 13.00 -56.83 0.07
N GLN A 664 13.52 -56.64 1.29
CA GLN A 664 14.16 -55.39 1.76
C GLN A 664 13.21 -54.19 1.94
N TRP A 665 11.90 -54.47 2.00
CA TRP A 665 10.87 -53.51 2.35
C TRP A 665 10.05 -54.04 3.52
N ASN A 666 9.79 -53.17 4.49
CA ASN A 666 9.19 -53.55 5.76
C ASN A 666 8.06 -52.60 6.13
N TRP A 667 7.12 -53.11 6.93
CA TRP A 667 6.18 -52.26 7.64
C TRP A 667 6.93 -51.34 8.60
N GLN A 668 6.71 -50.04 8.47
CA GLN A 668 7.01 -49.10 9.55
C GLN A 668 5.76 -48.89 10.42
N ILE A 669 4.60 -48.75 9.79
CA ILE A 669 3.31 -48.64 10.46
C ILE A 669 2.31 -49.52 9.73
N GLN A 670 1.79 -50.51 10.45
CA GLN A 670 0.70 -51.36 9.99
C GLN A 670 -0.50 -51.09 10.89
N THR A 671 -1.58 -50.54 10.33
CA THR A 671 -2.84 -50.39 11.05
C THR A 671 -3.61 -51.71 11.03
N SER A 672 -4.60 -51.84 11.90
CA SER A 672 -5.40 -53.07 12.05
C SER A 672 -6.16 -53.46 10.78
N THR A 673 -6.44 -52.50 9.90
CA THR A 673 -7.20 -52.69 8.64
C THR A 673 -6.35 -52.59 7.38
N SER A 674 -5.10 -52.12 7.49
CA SER A 674 -4.20 -51.99 6.34
C SER A 674 -3.63 -53.33 5.86
N SER A 675 -3.34 -53.41 4.57
CA SER A 675 -2.61 -54.51 3.94
C SER A 675 -1.52 -53.97 3.03
N ALA A 676 -0.45 -54.74 2.83
CA ALA A 676 0.55 -54.44 1.83
C ALA A 676 1.20 -55.74 1.34
N GLU A 677 1.21 -55.93 0.03
CA GLU A 677 1.68 -57.18 -0.58
C GLU A 677 2.05 -56.97 -2.05
N LEU A 678 2.90 -57.86 -2.55
CA LEU A 678 3.18 -57.99 -3.98
C LEU A 678 2.02 -58.69 -4.68
N VAL A 679 1.52 -58.04 -5.73
CA VAL A 679 0.47 -58.56 -6.61
C VAL A 679 0.95 -58.59 -8.06
N ASP A 680 0.34 -59.46 -8.87
CA ASP A 680 0.48 -59.40 -10.33
C ASP A 680 -0.50 -58.34 -10.86
N ASP A 681 0.03 -57.36 -11.58
CA ASP A 681 -0.73 -56.35 -12.29
C ASP A 681 -0.39 -56.39 -13.77
N ASN A 682 -1.15 -57.19 -14.52
CA ASN A 682 -0.97 -57.40 -15.97
C ASN A 682 0.44 -57.90 -16.35
N GLY A 683 1.00 -58.82 -15.55
CA GLY A 683 2.31 -59.42 -15.79
C GLY A 683 3.49 -58.66 -15.17
N ASP A 684 3.25 -57.50 -14.55
CA ASP A 684 4.23 -56.81 -13.73
C ASP A 684 3.97 -57.09 -12.24
N GLN A 685 5.03 -57.41 -11.50
CA GLN A 685 4.95 -57.55 -10.05
C GLN A 685 5.04 -56.16 -9.40
N VAL A 686 4.01 -55.77 -8.63
CA VAL A 686 3.90 -54.43 -8.05
C VAL A 686 3.55 -54.50 -6.58
N LEU A 687 4.00 -53.52 -5.79
CA LEU A 687 3.60 -53.37 -4.40
C LEU A 687 2.23 -52.72 -4.34
N ARG A 688 1.24 -53.43 -3.80
CA ARG A 688 -0.07 -52.88 -3.45
C ARG A 688 -0.09 -52.54 -1.96
N ILE A 689 -0.48 -51.31 -1.61
CA ILE A 689 -0.70 -50.84 -0.24
C ILE A 689 -2.19 -50.48 -0.11
N GLY A 690 -2.93 -51.25 0.67
CA GLY A 690 -4.34 -51.02 0.94
C GLY A 690 -4.53 -49.93 2.00
N ALA A 691 -5.50 -49.05 1.77
CA ALA A 691 -5.91 -48.02 2.72
C ALA A 691 -6.24 -48.61 4.09
N GLY A 692 -5.92 -47.85 5.14
CA GLY A 692 -6.13 -48.29 6.51
C GLY A 692 -6.10 -47.13 7.49
N TYR A 693 -6.60 -45.96 7.10
CA TYR A 693 -6.63 -44.79 7.98
C TYR A 693 -7.49 -45.05 9.24
N ASP A 694 -6.88 -44.92 10.42
CA ASP A 694 -7.49 -45.10 11.73
C ASP A 694 -7.73 -43.74 12.39
N SER A 695 -8.92 -43.17 12.16
CA SER A 695 -9.30 -41.87 12.71
C SER A 695 -9.35 -41.82 14.24
N SER A 696 -9.29 -42.96 14.94
CA SER A 696 -9.28 -43.01 16.40
C SER A 696 -7.91 -42.69 17.01
N LYS A 697 -6.83 -42.70 16.20
CA LYS A 697 -5.47 -42.42 16.65
C LYS A 697 -4.98 -41.07 16.14
N ALA A 698 -4.33 -40.32 17.03
CA ALA A 698 -3.72 -39.04 16.71
C ALA A 698 -2.40 -39.16 15.91
N ARG A 699 -1.75 -40.33 15.93
CA ARG A 699 -0.48 -40.64 15.23
C ARG A 699 -0.47 -42.11 14.82
N ASP A 700 0.44 -42.47 13.92
CA ASP A 700 0.64 -43.84 13.45
C ASP A 700 -0.66 -44.49 12.97
N ASN A 701 -1.43 -43.68 12.25
CA ASN A 701 -2.83 -43.92 11.95
C ASN A 701 -3.08 -44.25 10.47
N TYR A 702 -2.04 -44.54 9.69
CA TYR A 702 -2.17 -45.01 8.31
C TYR A 702 -0.97 -45.90 7.93
N PRO A 703 -1.10 -46.74 6.88
CA PRO A 703 -0.04 -47.63 6.45
C PRO A 703 1.19 -46.89 5.93
N ILE A 704 2.36 -47.35 6.38
CA ILE A 704 3.67 -46.85 5.98
C ILE A 704 4.61 -48.01 5.69
N ILE A 705 5.15 -48.01 4.47
CA ILE A 705 6.14 -48.98 4.01
C ILE A 705 7.48 -48.27 3.85
N ALA A 706 8.54 -48.87 4.39
CA ALA A 706 9.89 -48.32 4.33
C ALA A 706 10.89 -49.36 3.83
N SER A 707 11.85 -48.91 3.03
CA SER A 707 13.01 -49.70 2.63
C SER A 707 13.93 -50.01 3.83
N ASP A 708 14.83 -50.96 3.64
CA ASP A 708 16.01 -51.13 4.51
C ASP A 708 16.87 -49.84 4.56
N SER A 709 17.76 -49.76 5.56
CA SER A 709 18.62 -48.60 5.74
C SER A 709 19.55 -48.37 4.53
N LEU A 710 19.70 -47.11 4.14
CA LEU A 710 20.44 -46.64 2.99
C LEU A 710 21.67 -45.82 3.43
N PRO A 711 22.83 -45.99 2.76
CA PRO A 711 24.06 -45.28 3.11
C PRO A 711 24.09 -43.87 2.49
N LEU A 712 23.13 -43.01 2.87
CA LEU A 712 23.07 -41.64 2.38
C LEU A 712 24.00 -40.72 3.19
N ARG A 713 24.49 -39.65 2.57
CA ARG A 713 25.49 -38.74 3.13
C ARG A 713 24.87 -37.41 3.52
N SER A 714 25.31 -36.85 4.64
CA SER A 714 25.01 -35.47 5.02
C SER A 714 25.46 -34.49 3.92
N GLY A 715 24.68 -33.43 3.70
CA GLY A 715 24.96 -32.40 2.69
C GLY A 715 24.78 -32.83 1.23
N ALA A 716 24.49 -34.10 0.95
CA ALA A 716 24.29 -34.59 -0.40
C ALA A 716 22.84 -34.42 -0.87
N SER A 717 22.68 -34.27 -2.18
CA SER A 717 21.38 -34.20 -2.85
C SER A 717 21.08 -35.48 -3.61
N TYR A 718 19.81 -35.89 -3.61
CA TYR A 718 19.34 -37.11 -4.23
C TYR A 718 18.06 -36.87 -5.03
N ARG A 719 17.88 -37.64 -6.09
CA ARG A 719 16.61 -37.74 -6.82
C ARG A 719 15.95 -39.05 -6.44
N LEU A 720 14.73 -38.98 -5.93
CA LEU A 720 13.88 -40.13 -5.66
C LEU A 720 12.74 -40.17 -6.65
N ARG A 721 12.60 -41.29 -7.36
CA ARG A 721 11.49 -41.58 -8.26
C ARG A 721 10.78 -42.85 -7.85
N ALA A 722 9.47 -42.87 -8.08
CA ALA A 722 8.67 -44.09 -8.02
C ALA A 722 7.55 -44.00 -9.06
N THR A 723 7.27 -45.10 -9.75
CA THR A 723 6.11 -45.19 -10.63
C THR A 723 4.91 -45.65 -9.82
N MET A 724 3.84 -44.87 -9.83
CA MET A 724 2.71 -45.03 -8.91
C MET A 724 1.37 -44.91 -9.65
N ARG A 725 0.36 -45.66 -9.20
CA ARG A 725 -1.06 -45.47 -9.55
C ARG A 725 -1.95 -45.80 -8.35
N SER A 726 -3.18 -45.34 -8.36
CA SER A 726 -4.23 -45.73 -7.41
C SER A 726 -5.41 -46.38 -8.14
N ASP A 727 -6.26 -47.14 -7.46
CA ASP A 727 -7.57 -47.52 -8.01
C ASP A 727 -8.66 -46.44 -7.80
N THR A 728 -8.38 -45.47 -6.93
CA THR A 728 -9.18 -44.26 -6.70
C THR A 728 -8.64 -43.07 -7.49
N GLU A 729 -9.53 -42.15 -7.90
CA GLU A 729 -9.12 -40.89 -8.54
C GLU A 729 -8.63 -39.86 -7.50
N ALA A 730 -7.76 -38.95 -7.95
CA ALA A 730 -7.34 -37.76 -7.21
C ALA A 730 -6.87 -38.01 -5.77
N SER A 731 -6.00 -39.00 -5.56
CA SER A 731 -5.49 -39.38 -4.24
C SER A 731 -4.07 -38.85 -4.00
N LYS A 732 -3.70 -38.72 -2.72
CA LYS A 732 -2.38 -38.23 -2.29
C LYS A 732 -1.62 -39.33 -1.55
N ALA A 733 -0.38 -39.55 -1.95
CA ALA A 733 0.58 -40.42 -1.26
C ALA A 733 1.78 -39.59 -0.81
N ASN A 734 2.56 -40.07 0.16
CA ASN A 734 3.88 -39.49 0.42
C ASN A 734 4.98 -40.38 -0.17
N LEU A 735 5.97 -39.74 -0.79
CA LEU A 735 7.20 -40.35 -1.26
C LEU A 735 8.36 -39.50 -0.75
N LEU A 736 9.12 -40.01 0.21
CA LEU A 736 10.21 -39.26 0.84
C LEU A 736 11.37 -40.14 1.28
N VAL A 737 12.48 -39.48 1.59
CA VAL A 737 13.51 -40.04 2.47
C VAL A 737 13.28 -39.53 3.89
N GLN A 738 13.42 -40.42 4.85
CA GLN A 738 13.43 -40.10 6.27
C GLN A 738 14.71 -40.63 6.93
N SER A 739 15.01 -40.09 8.11
CA SER A 739 15.87 -40.72 9.12
C SER A 739 15.07 -40.80 10.42
N TYR A 740 14.89 -42.01 10.94
CA TYR A 740 14.24 -42.21 12.23
C TYR A 740 15.18 -42.95 13.16
N VAL A 741 15.50 -42.29 14.28
CA VAL A 741 16.34 -42.84 15.32
C VAL A 741 15.50 -43.00 16.59
N PRO A 742 15.28 -44.23 17.08
CA PRO A 742 14.46 -44.44 18.26
C PRO A 742 15.13 -43.88 19.52
N ALA A 743 14.33 -43.66 20.57
CA ALA A 743 14.85 -43.28 21.88
C ALA A 743 15.72 -44.42 22.42
N LYS A 744 16.95 -44.09 22.84
CA LYS A 744 17.92 -45.05 23.36
C LYS A 744 18.90 -44.33 24.29
N ASP A 745 19.32 -44.99 25.36
CA ASP A 745 20.38 -44.50 26.28
C ASP A 745 20.11 -43.10 26.85
N GLY A 746 18.84 -42.80 27.17
CA GLY A 746 18.42 -41.51 27.75
C GLY A 746 18.22 -40.38 26.73
N MET A 747 18.51 -40.61 25.45
CA MET A 747 18.25 -39.64 24.37
C MET A 747 16.85 -39.84 23.78
N PRO A 748 16.09 -38.75 23.51
CA PRO A 748 14.78 -38.85 22.87
C PRO A 748 14.89 -39.42 21.45
N ALA A 749 13.75 -39.91 20.93
CA ALA A 749 13.66 -40.29 19.54
C ALA A 749 13.87 -39.05 18.65
N HIS A 750 14.57 -39.23 17.55
CA HIS A 750 14.78 -38.18 16.56
C HIS A 750 14.18 -38.61 15.23
N PHE A 751 13.40 -37.73 14.63
CA PHE A 751 12.83 -37.93 13.31
C PHE A 751 13.23 -36.75 12.42
N TRP A 752 13.77 -37.10 11.26
CA TRP A 752 13.95 -36.18 10.15
C TRP A 752 13.25 -36.75 8.92
N GLY A 753 12.56 -35.90 8.18
CA GLY A 753 11.94 -36.24 6.91
C GLY A 753 11.96 -35.04 5.99
N GLN A 754 12.07 -35.30 4.70
CA GLN A 754 11.96 -34.25 3.69
C GLN A 754 10.49 -33.83 3.51
N PHE A 755 10.21 -32.53 3.59
CA PHE A 755 8.89 -31.96 3.30
C PHE A 755 9.00 -30.73 2.38
N PRO A 756 8.01 -30.49 1.49
CA PRO A 756 6.82 -31.32 1.25
C PRO A 756 7.17 -32.67 0.59
N SER A 757 6.47 -33.73 0.99
CA SER A 757 6.67 -35.12 0.54
C SER A 757 5.52 -35.69 -0.30
N GLU A 758 4.46 -34.90 -0.46
CA GLU A 758 3.21 -35.36 -1.02
C GLU A 758 3.25 -35.38 -2.56
N VAL A 759 2.77 -36.46 -3.14
CA VAL A 759 2.63 -36.64 -4.58
C VAL A 759 1.19 -37.01 -4.93
N ASN A 760 0.65 -36.36 -5.97
CA ASN A 760 -0.66 -36.70 -6.51
C ASN A 760 -0.56 -37.99 -7.31
N VAL A 761 -1.47 -38.92 -7.09
CA VAL A 761 -1.53 -40.21 -7.79
C VAL A 761 -2.89 -40.38 -8.45
N SER A 762 -2.88 -40.79 -9.72
CA SER A 762 -4.08 -41.01 -10.53
C SER A 762 -4.30 -42.51 -10.76
N ARG A 763 -5.34 -42.86 -11.54
CA ARG A 763 -5.54 -44.25 -12.00
C ARG A 763 -4.50 -44.71 -13.02
N GLN A 764 -3.76 -43.78 -13.62
CA GLN A 764 -2.74 -44.07 -14.60
C GLN A 764 -1.39 -44.27 -13.91
N TRP A 765 -0.57 -45.15 -14.47
CA TRP A 765 0.82 -45.31 -14.05
C TRP A 765 1.61 -44.05 -14.43
N GLU A 766 2.14 -43.37 -13.41
CA GLU A 766 2.90 -42.14 -13.58
C GLU A 766 4.16 -42.19 -12.71
N THR A 767 5.30 -41.81 -13.27
CA THR A 767 6.52 -41.64 -12.48
C THR A 767 6.46 -40.33 -11.70
N LYS A 768 6.55 -40.43 -10.37
CA LYS A 768 6.65 -39.29 -9.45
C LYS A 768 8.10 -39.08 -9.09
N GLU A 769 8.50 -37.83 -8.92
CA GLU A 769 9.86 -37.42 -8.60
C GLU A 769 9.86 -36.46 -7.41
N THR A 770 10.83 -36.63 -6.51
CA THR A 770 11.15 -35.67 -5.45
C THR A 770 12.66 -35.45 -5.36
N ILE A 771 13.04 -34.23 -4.96
CA ILE A 771 14.42 -33.79 -4.79
C ILE A 771 14.74 -33.74 -3.30
N ILE A 772 15.64 -34.58 -2.84
CA ILE A 772 16.05 -34.67 -1.43
C ILE A 772 17.37 -33.92 -1.26
N ARG A 773 17.44 -33.01 -0.29
CA ARG A 773 18.72 -32.47 0.22
C ARG A 773 18.85 -32.88 1.69
N ILE A 774 19.85 -33.69 1.99
CA ILE A 774 20.14 -34.05 3.38
C ILE A 774 20.90 -32.87 4.01
N PRO A 775 20.48 -32.34 5.18
CA PRO A 775 21.21 -31.28 5.87
C PRO A 775 22.69 -31.62 6.04
N ALA A 776 23.56 -30.67 5.78
CA ALA A 776 24.98 -30.81 6.09
C ALA A 776 25.20 -30.73 7.62
N GLU A 777 26.35 -31.17 8.09
CA GLU A 777 26.71 -31.06 9.51
C GLU A 777 26.67 -29.59 9.95
N GLY A 778 25.94 -29.30 11.02
CA GLY A 778 25.73 -27.93 11.52
C GLY A 778 24.55 -27.17 10.88
N GLU A 779 23.92 -27.69 9.83
CA GLU A 779 22.71 -27.09 9.27
C GLU A 779 21.47 -27.38 10.13
N LYS A 780 20.48 -26.48 10.09
CA LYS A 780 19.19 -26.69 10.77
C LYS A 780 18.54 -27.99 10.29
N GLY A 781 18.16 -28.84 11.24
CA GLY A 781 17.56 -30.15 10.97
C GLY A 781 18.57 -31.29 10.85
N TRP A 782 19.88 -31.02 10.91
CA TRP A 782 20.89 -32.06 11.07
C TRP A 782 20.94 -32.58 12.51
N ASN A 783 21.23 -33.87 12.66
CA ASN A 783 21.55 -34.52 13.92
C ASN A 783 22.61 -35.61 13.66
N GLU A 784 23.62 -35.70 14.53
CA GLU A 784 24.72 -36.66 14.39
C GLU A 784 24.25 -38.12 14.26
N ARG A 785 23.08 -38.46 14.83
CA ARG A 785 22.51 -39.81 14.80
C ARG A 785 21.82 -40.14 13.47
N MET A 786 21.64 -39.18 12.56
CA MET A 786 20.94 -39.41 11.30
C MET A 786 21.72 -40.31 10.33
N GLY A 787 23.06 -40.30 10.39
CA GLY A 787 23.97 -40.94 9.44
C GLY A 787 23.84 -42.47 9.31
N GLU A 788 23.11 -43.12 10.22
CA GLU A 788 22.98 -44.59 10.27
C GLU A 788 21.57 -45.09 9.89
N ALA A 789 20.58 -44.21 9.67
CA ALA A 789 19.16 -44.58 9.69
C ALA A 789 18.31 -44.04 8.53
N TYR A 790 18.89 -43.73 7.36
CA TYR A 790 18.11 -43.23 6.22
C TYR A 790 17.32 -44.33 5.53
N ARG A 791 16.06 -44.05 5.16
CA ARG A 791 15.19 -44.99 4.42
C ARG A 791 14.30 -44.22 3.45
N VAL A 792 14.04 -44.80 2.28
CA VAL A 792 12.89 -44.41 1.46
C VAL A 792 11.61 -44.90 2.15
N ARG A 793 10.63 -44.01 2.23
CA ARG A 793 9.34 -44.21 2.88
C ARG A 793 8.21 -43.85 1.92
N ILE A 794 7.18 -44.69 1.93
CA ILE A 794 5.95 -44.54 1.16
C ILE A 794 4.76 -44.59 2.11
N ASP A 795 3.93 -43.55 2.07
CA ASP A 795 2.74 -43.46 2.93
C ASP A 795 1.48 -43.50 2.10
N TRP A 796 0.48 -44.25 2.59
CA TRP A 796 -0.85 -44.26 2.01
C TRP A 796 -1.89 -43.85 3.05
N GLY A 797 -2.02 -42.54 3.24
CA GLY A 797 -2.92 -41.90 4.22
C GLY A 797 -4.41 -41.94 3.90
N GLN A 798 -4.83 -42.69 2.87
CA GLN A 798 -6.22 -42.73 2.44
C GLN A 798 -7.06 -43.64 3.34
N SER A 799 -8.35 -43.35 3.45
CA SER A 799 -9.32 -44.18 4.17
C SER A 799 -9.89 -45.33 3.33
N GLN A 800 -9.78 -45.24 2.01
CA GLN A 800 -10.21 -46.27 1.04
C GLN A 800 -9.27 -46.33 -0.16
N GLY A 801 -9.36 -47.42 -0.92
CA GLY A 801 -8.56 -47.64 -2.14
C GLY A 801 -7.18 -48.22 -1.89
N ASN A 802 -6.48 -48.50 -2.98
CA ASN A 802 -5.15 -49.11 -2.98
C ASN A 802 -4.16 -48.25 -3.77
N LEU A 803 -2.98 -48.05 -3.18
CA LEU A 803 -1.82 -47.52 -3.88
C LEU A 803 -1.02 -48.66 -4.48
N PHE A 804 -0.63 -48.52 -5.74
CA PHE A 804 0.25 -49.44 -6.44
C PHE A 804 1.55 -48.73 -6.76
N VAL A 805 2.68 -49.38 -6.47
CA VAL A 805 4.02 -48.82 -6.67
C VAL A 805 4.91 -49.82 -7.39
N ARG A 806 5.73 -49.32 -8.31
CA ARG A 806 6.82 -50.04 -8.98
C ARG A 806 7.96 -49.10 -9.34
N ASP A 807 9.09 -49.67 -9.74
CA ASP A 807 10.25 -48.96 -10.28
C ASP A 807 10.70 -47.77 -9.41
N ILE A 808 11.28 -48.08 -8.25
CA ILE A 808 11.79 -47.09 -7.32
C ILE A 808 13.27 -46.82 -7.60
N GLU A 809 13.60 -45.56 -7.82
CA GLU A 809 14.97 -45.10 -8.05
C GLU A 809 15.36 -44.06 -7.01
N LEU A 810 16.47 -44.28 -6.30
CA LEU A 810 17.14 -43.25 -5.52
C LEU A 810 18.56 -43.12 -6.01
N VAL A 811 18.92 -41.97 -6.56
CA VAL A 811 20.28 -41.70 -7.06
C VAL A 811 20.83 -40.44 -6.44
N GLU A 812 22.13 -40.45 -6.11
CA GLU A 812 22.86 -39.24 -5.74
C GLU A 812 23.02 -38.35 -6.97
N MET A 813 22.77 -37.06 -6.78
CA MET A 813 22.83 -36.05 -7.82
C MET A 813 23.81 -34.95 -7.40
N GLU A 814 24.42 -34.27 -8.38
CA GLU A 814 25.16 -33.05 -8.13
C GLU A 814 24.17 -31.92 -7.76
N PRO A 815 24.32 -31.27 -6.60
CA PRO A 815 23.48 -30.12 -6.27
C PRO A 815 23.78 -28.97 -7.23
N MET A 816 22.75 -28.31 -7.74
CA MET A 816 22.90 -27.03 -8.41
C MET A 816 22.87 -25.91 -7.36
N SER A 817 23.62 -24.83 -7.59
CA SER A 817 23.43 -23.60 -6.82
C SER A 817 21.99 -23.10 -6.96
N GLU A 818 21.52 -22.28 -6.03
CA GLU A 818 20.18 -21.69 -6.15
C GLU A 818 20.06 -20.81 -7.40
N TRP A 819 21.14 -20.13 -7.78
CA TRP A 819 21.20 -19.37 -9.03
C TRP A 819 21.10 -20.26 -10.27
N ALA A 820 21.88 -21.34 -10.36
CA ALA A 820 21.79 -22.25 -11.49
C ALA A 820 20.42 -22.96 -11.54
N SER A 821 19.85 -23.27 -10.38
CA SER A 821 18.52 -23.85 -10.26
C SER A 821 17.44 -22.89 -10.78
N TRP A 822 17.55 -21.61 -10.45
CA TRP A 822 16.70 -20.55 -11.00
C TRP A 822 16.82 -20.47 -12.52
N GLN A 823 18.04 -20.45 -13.05
CA GLN A 823 18.28 -20.44 -14.49
C GLN A 823 17.76 -21.70 -15.19
N SER A 824 17.76 -22.86 -14.54
CA SER A 824 17.22 -24.09 -15.11
C SER A 824 15.71 -24.05 -15.37
N LEU A 825 14.99 -23.15 -14.70
CA LEU A 825 13.58 -22.89 -14.98
C LEU A 825 13.38 -22.16 -16.31
N GLY A 826 14.41 -21.47 -16.83
CA GLY A 826 14.36 -20.66 -18.04
C GLY A 826 14.40 -19.15 -17.80
N PHE A 827 14.60 -18.72 -16.56
CA PHE A 827 14.75 -17.30 -16.20
C PHE A 827 16.22 -16.84 -16.20
N ASP A 828 16.43 -15.54 -16.29
CA ASP A 828 17.71 -14.84 -16.07
C ASP A 828 18.91 -15.49 -16.81
N GLN A 829 18.70 -15.90 -18.06
CA GLN A 829 19.72 -16.55 -18.89
C GLN A 829 20.87 -15.61 -19.26
N ASN A 830 20.58 -14.31 -19.34
CA ASN A 830 21.51 -13.25 -19.73
C ASN A 830 21.76 -12.25 -18.59
N SER A 831 21.39 -12.61 -17.36
CA SER A 831 21.62 -11.80 -16.16
C SER A 831 23.03 -12.00 -15.61
N ILE A 832 23.53 -11.00 -14.90
CA ILE A 832 24.91 -10.98 -14.38
C ILE A 832 24.88 -10.85 -12.87
N ILE A 833 25.81 -11.54 -12.20
CA ILE A 833 26.10 -11.33 -10.77
C ILE A 833 27.37 -10.50 -10.67
N ALA A 834 27.26 -9.24 -10.25
CA ALA A 834 28.41 -8.35 -10.05
C ALA A 834 28.02 -7.14 -9.19
N ASP A 835 29.02 -6.53 -8.55
CA ASP A 835 28.84 -5.29 -7.79
C ASP A 835 28.36 -4.14 -8.68
N PRO A 836 27.20 -3.50 -8.40
CA PRO A 836 26.72 -2.34 -9.14
C PRO A 836 27.61 -1.11 -8.97
N LYS A 837 28.44 -1.05 -7.92
CA LYS A 837 29.29 0.08 -7.53
C LYS A 837 28.50 1.32 -7.16
N PHE A 838 27.47 1.19 -6.32
CA PHE A 838 26.72 2.36 -5.82
C PHE A 838 27.66 3.41 -5.22
N ALA A 839 27.36 4.68 -5.45
CA ALA A 839 28.16 5.80 -4.95
C ALA A 839 28.21 5.82 -3.40
N ASP A 840 27.04 5.79 -2.74
CA ASP A 840 26.92 5.65 -1.29
C ASP A 840 25.52 5.15 -0.88
N ARG A 841 25.26 3.86 -1.09
CA ARG A 841 24.01 3.18 -0.71
C ARG A 841 23.61 3.38 0.75
N THR A 842 24.56 3.64 1.66
CA THR A 842 24.26 3.79 3.10
C THR A 842 23.57 5.12 3.40
N ASN A 843 23.84 6.14 2.59
CA ASN A 843 23.28 7.49 2.71
C ASN A 843 22.30 7.79 1.56
N ASP A 844 21.57 6.77 1.07
CA ASP A 844 20.57 6.87 0.01
C ASP A 844 21.10 7.34 -1.37
N ASP A 845 22.41 7.26 -1.62
CA ASP A 845 23.01 7.58 -2.92
C ASP A 845 23.23 6.32 -3.77
N TYR A 846 22.23 6.02 -4.59
CA TYR A 846 22.22 4.88 -5.51
C TYR A 846 22.78 5.20 -6.90
N ARG A 847 23.42 6.36 -7.10
CA ARG A 847 24.05 6.70 -8.38
C ARG A 847 25.16 5.71 -8.71
N LEU A 848 25.40 5.53 -10.00
CA LEU A 848 26.35 4.55 -10.53
C LEU A 848 27.49 5.25 -11.27
N PRO A 849 28.75 4.82 -11.11
CA PRO A 849 29.85 5.27 -11.94
C PRO A 849 29.70 4.72 -13.36
N SER A 850 30.28 5.41 -14.35
CA SER A 850 30.13 5.09 -15.78
C SER A 850 30.60 3.68 -16.18
N ASP A 851 31.42 3.03 -15.36
CA ASP A 851 31.94 1.67 -15.55
C ASP A 851 31.15 0.60 -14.76
N SER A 852 29.95 0.94 -14.28
CA SER A 852 29.04 -0.03 -13.66
C SER A 852 28.63 -1.11 -14.67
N PRO A 853 28.60 -2.40 -14.27
CA PRO A 853 28.16 -3.49 -15.14
C PRO A 853 26.69 -3.38 -15.55
N ALA A 854 25.86 -2.63 -14.80
CA ALA A 854 24.44 -2.47 -15.08
C ALA A 854 24.19 -1.88 -16.49
N PHE A 855 25.03 -0.95 -16.95
CA PHE A 855 24.87 -0.30 -18.26
C PHE A 855 24.99 -1.27 -19.43
N GLN A 856 25.73 -2.38 -19.27
CA GLN A 856 25.85 -3.43 -20.30
C GLN A 856 24.54 -4.20 -20.50
N LEU A 857 23.68 -4.21 -19.48
CA LEU A 857 22.38 -4.87 -19.47
C LEU A 857 21.23 -3.97 -19.93
N GLY A 858 21.54 -2.75 -20.37
CA GLY A 858 20.55 -1.77 -20.83
C GLY A 858 19.95 -0.90 -19.73
N PHE A 859 20.48 -0.96 -18.49
CA PHE A 859 20.12 -0.02 -17.43
C PHE A 859 20.42 1.41 -17.88
N GLN A 860 19.54 2.36 -17.52
CA GLN A 860 19.75 3.80 -17.76
C GLN A 860 19.88 4.51 -16.42
N ALA A 861 20.79 5.48 -16.33
CA ALA A 861 20.97 6.25 -15.10
C ALA A 861 19.66 6.93 -14.69
N ILE A 862 19.26 6.73 -13.44
CA ILE A 862 18.09 7.37 -12.85
C ILE A 862 18.45 8.82 -12.53
N PRO A 863 17.63 9.82 -12.91
CA PRO A 863 17.91 11.23 -12.66
C PRO A 863 17.62 11.59 -11.20
N VAL A 864 18.47 11.15 -10.28
CA VAL A 864 18.29 11.30 -8.82
C VAL A 864 18.10 12.75 -8.41
N ASP A 865 18.84 13.68 -9.05
CA ASP A 865 18.77 15.12 -8.75
C ASP A 865 17.43 15.77 -9.17
N GLU A 866 16.57 15.05 -9.90
CA GLU A 866 15.22 15.51 -10.27
C GLU A 866 14.12 14.91 -9.39
N ILE A 867 14.46 14.07 -8.39
CA ILE A 867 13.48 13.40 -7.54
C ILE A 867 13.14 14.25 -6.31
N GLY A 868 11.84 14.36 -6.03
CA GLY A 868 11.32 15.11 -4.91
C GLY A 868 11.07 16.58 -5.25
N PRO A 869 10.72 17.39 -4.23
CA PRO A 869 10.41 18.81 -4.40
C PRO A 869 11.58 19.63 -4.95
N TYR A 870 11.28 20.73 -5.63
CA TYR A 870 12.25 21.64 -6.25
C TYR A 870 11.94 23.12 -5.95
N GLU A 871 12.96 23.97 -6.06
CA GLU A 871 12.84 25.42 -5.87
C GLU A 871 11.90 26.04 -6.91
N SER A 872 10.86 26.73 -6.44
CA SER A 872 9.86 27.34 -7.30
C SER A 872 9.15 28.51 -6.60
N PRO A 873 8.79 29.58 -7.32
CA PRO A 873 7.92 30.63 -6.77
C PRO A 873 6.48 30.14 -6.48
N ASP A 874 6.11 28.97 -7.00
CA ASP A 874 4.83 28.31 -6.74
C ASP A 874 4.88 27.40 -5.50
N ARG A 875 5.95 27.46 -4.69
CA ARG A 875 6.14 26.68 -3.46
C ARG A 875 6.03 27.54 -2.19
N VAL A 876 5.48 26.99 -1.10
CA VAL A 876 5.36 27.65 0.21
C VAL A 876 6.71 28.12 0.74
N THR A 877 7.68 27.20 0.83
CA THR A 877 9.01 27.41 1.43
C THR A 877 10.09 26.69 0.62
N TRP A 878 11.33 27.19 0.65
CA TRP A 878 12.48 26.49 0.10
C TRP A 878 13.77 26.85 0.87
N PRO A 879 14.61 25.87 1.27
CA PRO A 879 14.33 24.43 1.28
C PRO A 879 13.15 24.09 2.19
N ILE A 880 12.63 22.86 2.07
CA ILE A 880 11.58 22.36 2.97
C ILE A 880 12.16 22.18 4.37
N GLU A 881 11.49 22.73 5.38
CA GLU A 881 11.69 22.31 6.77
C GLU A 881 10.81 21.09 7.01
N GLU A 882 11.41 19.90 7.00
CA GLU A 882 10.69 18.65 7.17
C GLU A 882 10.21 18.49 8.62
N ALA A 883 8.94 18.15 8.79
CA ALA A 883 8.38 17.77 10.08
C ALA A 883 9.05 16.50 10.63
N GLU A 884 9.30 16.50 11.93
CA GLU A 884 9.71 15.30 12.66
C GLU A 884 8.67 14.19 12.49
N GLY A 885 9.14 12.94 12.47
CA GLY A 885 8.30 11.76 12.38
C GLY A 885 9.10 10.48 12.63
N ALA A 886 8.73 9.40 11.96
CA ALA A 886 9.33 8.08 12.13
C ALA A 886 10.82 8.00 11.73
N ARG A 887 11.35 9.01 11.02
CA ARG A 887 12.80 9.09 10.72
C ARG A 887 13.60 9.45 11.98
N GLU A 888 13.13 10.47 12.70
CA GLU A 888 13.75 10.96 13.94
C GLU A 888 13.35 10.08 15.14
N HIS A 889 12.12 9.58 15.14
CA HIS A 889 11.50 8.79 16.21
C HIS A 889 11.06 7.42 15.66
N PRO A 890 12.01 6.50 15.38
CA PRO A 890 11.69 5.22 14.77
C PRO A 890 10.78 4.37 15.67
N LEU A 891 9.91 3.58 15.03
CA LEU A 891 9.03 2.65 15.70
C LEU A 891 9.83 1.67 16.57
N THR A 892 9.68 1.77 17.90
CA THR A 892 10.27 0.81 18.84
C THR A 892 9.35 -0.41 19.01
N PRO A 893 9.86 -1.64 18.78
CA PRO A 893 9.09 -2.89 18.86
C PRO A 893 8.63 -3.32 20.26
#